data_AF-A0A9X4IM31-F1
#
_entry.id   AF-A0A9X4IM31-F1
#
_cell.length_a   1.000
_cell.length_b   1.000
_cell.length_c   1.000
_cell.angle_alpha   90.00
_cell.angle_beta   90.00
_cell.angle_gamma   90.00
#
_symmetry.space_group_name_H-M   'P 1'
#
loop_
_entity.id
_entity.type
_entity.pdbx_description
1 polymer ?
#
loop_
_entity_poly.entity_id
_entity_poly.type
_entity_poly.pdbx_seq_one_letter_code
_entity_poly.pdbx_strand_id
1 'polypeptide(L)'
;MKKSLLIYLKVLAALLVMFWLLGVVEVFVSFKETHTIIYVAKLVMYKLLHAFITVVTIGVLFLPIYYLVGLGNKKIAEITAIALGVFLVIGEFSLVKYSTTTLLNLGADLLGYSYDDIYKTIESSESFSVVNYLLFLVIPLLFLVVVYLFKKKIPEKLFLKTALGLLIVAVLLRLFSLEFNEAKYQNKISFLATDILKFKLDEAQTYSYQPGEIKEYPFLKPSEETKDVLGAFFNTKLQKPNIVIIIMEGLGSEFVDGNSYSGFTPYLDNLITQSLYWENFVSNTGRTFGVLPSLLGSLPFGDTGFLEIPKTPSHLSLFNILKANGYTTSYYTGTQSSFDKIINFLEYNSVDFIVDENKYGPSYVKTGGVDGFSWGYPDAEMFKKVVSTLKNKKQPRLDVIATLSNHEPFVFPEKEIYKKKVDSILNTSRVFGVSKREIENKKDIYATLLYSDNSLKNFMESYKEREDFDNTIFVITGDHRLIPIEQKDKLCRFHVPLLIYSSMLKKAERFKSVSSHLDIAPSLYSFLTNNYMLEPLKETAWVGIGLDTTKRFRNIHQIGLMRYKGGLKDFIDGEYLLSDGDLYKIDKAFDTHKINDGKILTEVKKSFEEFKAINKYVTQQDKIYPDVIYEKKQSKIQFTEEEQKSIREITEGKTFDEVFLIARSKAFDGDRAGARLLCDFILNNMPNHADTRILKARTLSWDGEYKEAEKLLLNAVERHPFYDDTYVALLDLYWWSGQESKSIAVAKEAYANEVKNPDISFKLAKAHQRLKQKNQALKIMDSLLTIYPDNKEYVELEKALKE
;
A
#
# COMPACT_ATOMS: atom_id res chain seq x y z
N MET A 1 -50.54 -11.89 -13.48
CA MET A 1 -49.77 -10.88 -12.71
C MET A 1 -49.55 -11.30 -11.26
N LYS A 2 -50.62 -11.52 -10.46
CA LYS A 2 -50.53 -11.88 -9.03
C LYS A 2 -49.63 -13.08 -8.68
N LYS A 3 -49.71 -14.18 -9.44
CA LYS A 3 -48.88 -15.39 -9.19
C LYS A 3 -47.38 -15.18 -9.45
N SER A 4 -47.02 -14.33 -10.41
CA SER A 4 -45.60 -14.03 -10.71
C SER A 4 -45.00 -13.14 -9.63
N LEU A 5 -45.76 -12.11 -9.21
CA LEU A 5 -45.36 -11.23 -8.12
C LEU A 5 -45.17 -12.02 -6.81
N LEU A 6 -46.02 -13.02 -6.55
CA LEU A 6 -45.89 -13.88 -5.37
C LEU A 6 -44.59 -14.70 -5.37
N ILE A 7 -44.16 -15.21 -6.52
CA ILE A 7 -42.89 -15.94 -6.64
C ILE A 7 -41.72 -14.99 -6.35
N TYR A 8 -41.74 -13.79 -6.92
CA TYR A 8 -40.74 -12.76 -6.66
C TYR A 8 -40.64 -12.40 -5.17
N LEU A 9 -41.77 -12.14 -4.51
CA LEU A 9 -41.81 -11.85 -3.07
C LEU A 9 -41.26 -13.00 -2.23
N LYS A 10 -41.48 -14.26 -2.63
CA LYS A 10 -40.93 -15.43 -1.92
C LYS A 10 -39.41 -15.54 -2.08
N VAL A 11 -38.87 -15.18 -3.24
CA VAL A 11 -37.42 -15.10 -3.45
C VAL A 11 -36.81 -13.99 -2.59
N LEU A 12 -37.43 -12.81 -2.52
CA LEU A 12 -37.00 -11.73 -1.63
C LEU A 12 -37.07 -12.13 -0.15
N ALA A 13 -38.11 -12.87 0.25
CA ALA A 13 -38.22 -13.39 1.61
C ALA A 13 -37.09 -14.36 1.95
N ALA A 14 -36.70 -15.23 1.01
CA ALA A 14 -35.56 -16.12 1.18
C ALA A 14 -34.24 -15.34 1.26
N LEU A 15 -34.08 -14.29 0.44
CA LEU A 15 -32.91 -13.41 0.46
C LEU A 15 -32.76 -12.70 1.81
N LEU A 16 -33.87 -12.21 2.37
CA LEU A 16 -33.90 -11.59 3.70
C LEU A 16 -33.43 -12.54 4.79
N VAL A 17 -33.89 -13.79 4.78
CA VAL A 17 -33.43 -14.80 5.75
C VAL A 17 -31.91 -15.00 5.64
N MET A 18 -31.36 -15.07 4.42
CA MET A 18 -29.92 -15.19 4.24
C MET A 18 -29.16 -13.97 4.76
N PHE A 19 -29.63 -12.75 4.48
CA PHE A 19 -28.98 -11.53 4.99
C PHE A 19 -29.07 -11.42 6.52
N TRP A 20 -30.17 -11.88 7.12
CA TRP A 20 -30.30 -11.99 8.58
C TRP A 20 -29.33 -13.00 9.17
N LEU A 21 -29.21 -14.19 8.58
CA LEU A 21 -28.26 -15.20 9.02
C LEU A 21 -26.82 -14.66 8.95
N LEU A 22 -26.44 -14.05 7.82
CA LEU A 22 -25.12 -13.46 7.64
C LEU A 22 -24.87 -12.30 8.60
N GLY A 23 -25.85 -11.42 8.83
CA GLY A 23 -25.73 -10.33 9.79
C GLY A 23 -25.60 -10.81 11.24
N VAL A 24 -26.27 -11.91 11.60
CA VAL A 24 -26.11 -12.54 12.92
C VAL A 24 -24.74 -13.18 13.05
N VAL A 25 -24.28 -13.92 12.04
CA VAL A 25 -22.92 -14.48 11.99
C VAL A 25 -21.88 -13.37 12.13
N GLU A 26 -22.04 -12.26 11.42
CA GLU A 26 -21.15 -11.10 11.51
C GLU A 26 -21.06 -10.59 12.96
N VAL A 27 -22.21 -10.45 13.64
CA VAL A 27 -22.22 -10.05 15.05
C VAL A 27 -21.46 -11.05 15.91
N PHE A 28 -21.73 -12.35 15.78
CA PHE A 28 -21.08 -13.39 16.59
C PHE A 28 -19.59 -13.52 16.32
N VAL A 29 -19.14 -13.42 15.07
CA VAL A 29 -17.71 -13.47 14.71
C VAL A 29 -16.99 -12.20 15.17
N SER A 30 -17.66 -11.05 15.09
CA SER A 30 -17.12 -9.78 15.59
C SER A 30 -17.27 -9.61 17.10
N PHE A 31 -17.91 -10.58 17.80
CA PHE A 31 -18.28 -10.46 19.20
C PHE A 31 -17.10 -10.77 20.12
N LYS A 32 -16.90 -9.93 21.15
CA LYS A 32 -15.99 -10.20 22.27
C LYS A 32 -16.67 -9.86 23.61
N GLU A 33 -16.21 -10.52 24.68
CA GLU A 33 -16.86 -10.64 26.01
C GLU A 33 -17.12 -9.33 26.79
N THR A 34 -16.74 -8.16 26.27
CA THR A 34 -16.75 -6.88 26.97
C THR A 34 -18.04 -6.07 26.83
N HIS A 35 -19.03 -6.55 26.06
CA HIS A 35 -20.27 -5.81 25.80
C HIS A 35 -21.48 -6.32 26.60
N THR A 36 -22.35 -5.40 27.03
CA THR A 36 -23.58 -5.75 27.75
C THR A 36 -24.56 -6.50 26.83
N ILE A 37 -25.36 -7.40 27.39
CA ILE A 37 -26.41 -8.14 26.64
C ILE A 37 -27.33 -7.16 25.87
N ILE A 38 -27.62 -6.00 26.46
CA ILE A 38 -28.43 -4.94 25.86
C ILE A 38 -27.76 -4.39 24.58
N TYR A 39 -26.45 -4.16 24.61
CA TYR A 39 -25.70 -3.72 23.43
C TYR A 39 -25.77 -4.73 22.30
N VAL A 40 -25.60 -6.02 22.61
CA VAL A 40 -25.68 -7.11 21.61
C VAL A 40 -27.06 -7.19 20.99
N ALA A 41 -28.10 -7.18 21.83
CA ALA A 41 -29.49 -7.22 21.38
C ALA A 41 -29.80 -6.03 20.46
N LYS A 42 -29.33 -4.83 20.80
CA LYS A 42 -29.45 -3.63 19.96
C LYS A 42 -28.72 -3.79 18.62
N LEU A 43 -27.48 -4.26 18.64
CA LEU A 43 -26.66 -4.47 17.44
C LEU A 43 -27.30 -5.47 16.48
N VAL A 44 -27.77 -6.61 16.99
CA VAL A 44 -28.50 -7.61 16.20
C VAL A 44 -29.77 -7.00 15.64
N MET A 45 -30.61 -6.37 16.48
CA MET A 45 -31.88 -5.78 16.04
C MET A 45 -31.68 -4.76 14.92
N TYR A 46 -30.73 -3.84 15.06
CA TYR A 46 -30.46 -2.82 14.04
C TYR A 46 -29.94 -3.43 12.74
N LYS A 47 -29.01 -4.40 12.80
CA LYS A 47 -28.54 -5.11 11.60
C LYS A 47 -29.66 -5.84 10.85
N LEU A 48 -30.55 -6.52 11.59
CA LEU A 48 -31.69 -7.20 10.98
C LEU A 48 -32.63 -6.21 10.27
N LEU A 49 -32.87 -5.03 10.86
CA LEU A 49 -33.68 -3.98 10.24
C LEU A 49 -33.00 -3.38 9.00
N HIS A 50 -31.69 -3.16 9.02
CA HIS A 50 -30.94 -2.71 7.84
C HIS A 50 -30.95 -3.73 6.71
N ALA A 51 -30.77 -5.01 7.02
CA ALA A 51 -30.92 -6.10 6.04
C ALA A 51 -32.33 -6.10 5.42
N PHE A 52 -33.38 -5.85 6.24
CA PHE A 52 -34.75 -5.72 5.75
C PHE A 52 -34.91 -4.53 4.78
N ILE A 53 -34.46 -3.32 5.15
CA ILE A 53 -34.52 -2.14 4.27
C ILE A 53 -33.77 -2.42 2.96
N THR A 54 -32.62 -3.09 3.03
CA THR A 54 -31.81 -3.42 1.86
C THR A 54 -32.56 -4.34 0.91
N VAL A 55 -33.15 -5.43 1.41
CA VAL A 55 -33.90 -6.37 0.57
C VAL A 55 -35.15 -5.74 -0.02
N VAL A 56 -35.84 -4.85 0.71
CA VAL A 56 -36.96 -4.07 0.15
C VAL A 56 -36.47 -3.17 -0.99
N THR A 57 -35.34 -2.47 -0.80
CA THR A 57 -34.75 -1.59 -1.82
C THR A 57 -34.36 -2.36 -3.08
N ILE A 58 -33.66 -3.48 -2.92
CA ILE A 58 -33.35 -4.42 -4.01
C ILE A 58 -34.64 -4.88 -4.69
N GLY A 59 -35.65 -5.26 -3.91
CA GLY A 59 -36.95 -5.70 -4.40
C GLY A 59 -37.65 -4.66 -5.27
N VAL A 60 -37.60 -3.38 -4.90
CA VAL A 60 -38.18 -2.29 -5.68
C VAL A 60 -37.38 -2.02 -6.96
N LEU A 61 -36.05 -1.97 -6.86
CA LEU A 61 -35.17 -1.69 -8.01
C LEU A 61 -35.24 -2.77 -9.08
N PHE A 62 -35.34 -4.05 -8.70
CA PHE A 62 -35.34 -5.17 -9.64
C PHE A 62 -36.75 -5.61 -10.09
N LEU A 63 -37.81 -5.07 -9.51
CA LEU A 63 -39.19 -5.39 -9.90
C LEU A 63 -39.48 -5.09 -11.38
N PRO A 64 -39.08 -3.93 -11.97
CA PRO A 64 -39.29 -3.64 -13.38
C PRO A 64 -38.60 -4.66 -14.28
N ILE A 65 -37.36 -5.04 -13.97
CA ILE A 65 -36.59 -6.02 -14.73
C ILE A 65 -37.27 -7.39 -14.67
N TYR A 66 -37.66 -7.84 -13.47
CA TYR A 66 -38.38 -9.09 -13.29
C TYR A 66 -39.70 -9.13 -14.09
N TYR A 67 -40.44 -8.02 -14.09
CA TYR A 67 -41.68 -7.91 -14.85
C TYR A 67 -41.43 -7.99 -16.36
N LEU A 68 -40.46 -7.24 -16.89
CA LEU A 68 -40.11 -7.23 -18.31
C LEU A 68 -39.70 -8.61 -18.82
N VAL A 69 -38.82 -9.32 -18.09
CA VAL A 69 -38.43 -10.70 -18.43
C VAL A 69 -39.64 -11.65 -18.35
N GLY A 70 -40.53 -11.40 -17.39
CA GLY A 70 -41.75 -12.18 -17.16
C GLY A 70 -42.81 -12.01 -18.25
N LEU A 71 -42.78 -10.92 -19.04
CA LEU A 71 -43.61 -10.75 -20.23
C LEU A 71 -43.27 -11.78 -21.30
N GLY A 72 -41.99 -12.11 -21.46
CA GLY A 72 -41.53 -13.16 -22.38
C GLY A 72 -41.74 -14.56 -21.83
N ASN A 73 -41.17 -14.87 -20.66
CA ASN A 73 -41.29 -16.20 -20.04
C ASN A 73 -41.19 -16.16 -18.51
N LYS A 74 -42.26 -16.58 -17.84
CA LYS A 74 -42.36 -16.58 -16.37
C LYS A 74 -41.33 -17.49 -15.69
N LYS A 75 -40.98 -18.63 -16.30
CA LYS A 75 -39.93 -19.51 -15.76
C LYS A 75 -38.56 -18.84 -15.85
N ILE A 76 -38.29 -18.14 -16.96
CA ILE A 76 -37.04 -17.40 -17.13
C ILE A 76 -36.96 -16.25 -16.12
N ALA A 77 -38.05 -15.51 -15.90
CA ALA A 77 -38.09 -14.45 -14.88
C ALA A 77 -37.81 -15.00 -13.47
N GLU A 78 -38.39 -16.16 -13.14
CA GLU A 78 -38.12 -16.85 -11.88
C GLU A 78 -36.65 -17.28 -11.75
N ILE A 79 -36.10 -17.94 -12.77
CA ILE A 79 -34.69 -18.34 -12.79
C ILE A 79 -33.78 -17.12 -12.64
N THR A 80 -34.10 -16.03 -13.32
CA THR A 80 -33.36 -14.75 -13.26
C THR A 80 -33.37 -14.18 -11.84
N ALA A 81 -34.53 -14.16 -11.17
CA ALA A 81 -34.62 -13.69 -9.78
C ALA A 81 -33.83 -14.58 -8.81
N ILE A 82 -33.87 -15.90 -8.99
CA ILE A 82 -33.09 -16.83 -8.16
C ILE A 82 -31.59 -16.67 -8.42
N ALA A 83 -31.17 -16.55 -9.68
CA ALA A 83 -29.77 -16.33 -10.04
C ALA A 83 -29.23 -15.00 -9.46
N LEU A 84 -30.01 -13.93 -9.55
CA LEU A 84 -29.68 -12.66 -8.89
C LEU A 84 -29.58 -12.82 -7.37
N GLY A 85 -30.51 -13.55 -6.75
CA GLY A 85 -30.46 -13.84 -5.32
C GLY A 85 -29.20 -14.62 -4.91
N VAL A 86 -28.79 -15.62 -5.70
CA VAL A 86 -27.52 -16.33 -5.51
C VAL A 86 -26.33 -15.37 -5.57
N PHE A 87 -26.28 -14.51 -6.60
CA PHE A 87 -25.22 -13.52 -6.74
C PHE A 87 -25.15 -12.55 -5.55
N LEU A 88 -26.29 -12.04 -5.10
CA LEU A 88 -26.38 -11.14 -3.94
C LEU A 88 -25.99 -11.83 -2.63
N VAL A 89 -26.33 -13.10 -2.45
CA VAL A 89 -25.92 -13.87 -1.27
C VAL A 89 -24.41 -14.11 -1.25
N ILE A 90 -23.80 -14.44 -2.40
CA ILE A 90 -22.34 -14.55 -2.54
C ILE A 90 -21.67 -13.21 -2.23
N GLY A 91 -22.19 -12.12 -2.80
CA GLY A 91 -21.70 -10.77 -2.58
C GLY A 91 -21.74 -10.36 -1.11
N GLU A 92 -22.89 -10.52 -0.44
CA GLU A 92 -23.03 -10.20 0.98
C GLU A 92 -22.11 -11.04 1.85
N PHE A 93 -22.01 -12.35 1.58
CA PHE A 93 -21.09 -13.24 2.31
C PHE A 93 -19.64 -12.78 2.17
N SER A 94 -19.20 -12.42 0.96
CA SER A 94 -17.85 -11.92 0.68
C SER A 94 -17.56 -10.63 1.45
N LEU A 95 -18.51 -9.69 1.45
CA LEU A 95 -18.37 -8.40 2.15
C LEU A 95 -18.43 -8.55 3.68
N VAL A 96 -19.24 -9.48 4.20
CA VAL A 96 -19.27 -9.81 5.63
C VAL A 96 -17.93 -10.41 6.03
N LYS A 97 -17.40 -11.36 5.26
CA LYS A 97 -16.09 -11.98 5.51
C LYS A 97 -14.99 -10.92 5.54
N TYR A 98 -14.93 -10.06 4.52
CA TYR A 98 -13.99 -8.92 4.49
C TYR A 98 -14.12 -8.03 5.73
N SER A 99 -15.35 -7.70 6.12
CA SER A 99 -15.60 -6.83 7.26
C SER A 99 -15.24 -7.47 8.60
N THR A 100 -15.40 -8.78 8.76
CA THR A 100 -15.01 -9.49 9.99
C THR A 100 -13.50 -9.66 10.10
N THR A 101 -12.79 -9.73 8.98
CA THR A 101 -11.31 -9.84 8.94
C THR A 101 -10.67 -8.48 9.17
N THR A 102 -11.09 -7.45 8.42
CA THR A 102 -10.44 -6.13 8.43
C THR A 102 -11.01 -5.19 9.49
N LEU A 103 -12.15 -5.53 10.10
CA LEU A 103 -12.97 -4.68 10.95
C LEU A 103 -13.49 -3.42 10.24
N LEU A 104 -13.48 -3.41 8.90
CA LEU A 104 -13.92 -2.30 8.05
C LEU A 104 -14.90 -2.77 6.97
N ASN A 105 -15.89 -1.95 6.63
CA ASN A 105 -16.76 -2.23 5.50
C ASN A 105 -16.04 -1.87 4.18
N LEU A 106 -16.07 -2.75 3.18
CA LEU A 106 -15.64 -2.45 1.82
C LEU A 106 -16.65 -1.51 1.15
N GLY A 107 -16.17 -0.43 0.55
CA GLY A 107 -16.93 0.65 -0.06
C GLY A 107 -16.31 1.14 -1.37
N ALA A 108 -16.28 2.46 -1.57
CA ALA A 108 -15.70 3.08 -2.76
C ALA A 108 -14.18 2.86 -2.90
N ASP A 109 -13.50 2.41 -1.84
CA ASP A 109 -12.09 2.02 -1.87
C ASP A 109 -11.78 0.96 -2.93
N LEU A 110 -12.72 0.07 -3.24
CA LEU A 110 -12.58 -0.91 -4.31
C LEU A 110 -12.21 -0.26 -5.68
N LEU A 111 -12.69 0.96 -5.92
CA LEU A 111 -12.44 1.69 -7.18
C LEU A 111 -11.03 2.30 -7.26
N GLY A 112 -10.33 2.41 -6.12
CA GLY A 112 -8.99 2.99 -6.03
C GLY A 112 -7.86 2.00 -6.27
N TYR A 113 -8.13 0.68 -6.25
CA TYR A 113 -7.13 -0.36 -6.42
C TYR A 113 -7.07 -0.86 -7.87
N SER A 114 -5.86 -1.17 -8.33
CA SER A 114 -5.67 -1.85 -9.61
C SER A 114 -6.09 -3.34 -9.50
N TYR A 115 -6.36 -3.98 -10.63
CA TYR A 115 -6.62 -5.43 -10.65
C TYR A 115 -5.44 -6.23 -10.06
N ASP A 116 -4.21 -5.80 -10.34
CA ASP A 116 -2.97 -6.40 -9.82
C ASP A 116 -2.86 -6.24 -8.29
N ASP A 117 -3.18 -5.05 -7.76
CA ASP A 117 -3.18 -4.79 -6.31
C ASP A 117 -4.19 -5.71 -5.61
N ILE A 118 -5.39 -5.83 -6.17
CA ILE A 118 -6.46 -6.69 -5.64
C ILE A 118 -6.00 -8.15 -5.66
N TYR A 119 -5.45 -8.61 -6.79
CA TYR A 119 -4.98 -9.98 -6.94
C TYR A 119 -3.89 -10.33 -5.92
N LYS A 120 -2.84 -9.52 -5.82
CA LYS A 120 -1.73 -9.71 -4.87
C LYS A 120 -2.21 -9.64 -3.41
N THR A 121 -3.10 -8.71 -3.10
CA THR A 121 -3.67 -8.61 -1.75
C THR A 121 -4.46 -9.88 -1.39
N ILE A 122 -5.28 -10.40 -2.28
CA ILE A 122 -6.06 -11.64 -2.03
C ILE A 122 -5.13 -12.84 -1.87
N GLU A 123 -4.13 -12.99 -2.74
CA GLU A 123 -3.15 -14.09 -2.68
C GLU A 123 -2.39 -14.11 -1.35
N SER A 124 -2.07 -12.92 -0.81
CA SER A 124 -1.35 -12.78 0.45
C SER A 124 -2.19 -13.00 1.72
N SER A 125 -3.51 -12.81 1.65
CA SER A 125 -4.35 -12.66 2.85
C SER A 125 -4.96 -13.97 3.35
N GLU A 126 -5.11 -14.99 2.50
CA GLU A 126 -5.75 -16.25 2.90
C GLU A 126 -4.96 -17.49 2.51
N SER A 127 -4.69 -18.32 3.52
CA SER A 127 -4.26 -19.71 3.30
C SER A 127 -5.35 -20.55 2.67
N PHE A 128 -4.97 -21.44 1.76
CA PHE A 128 -5.84 -22.46 1.20
C PHE A 128 -6.53 -23.22 2.33
N SER A 129 -7.80 -22.89 2.55
CA SER A 129 -8.68 -23.56 3.49
C SER A 129 -9.84 -24.15 2.70
N VAL A 130 -9.84 -25.48 2.58
CA VAL A 130 -10.95 -26.21 1.95
C VAL A 130 -12.28 -25.80 2.57
N VAL A 131 -12.30 -25.51 3.88
CA VAL A 131 -13.49 -25.04 4.58
C VAL A 131 -13.95 -23.68 4.06
N ASN A 132 -13.03 -22.71 3.86
CA ASN A 132 -13.37 -21.38 3.34
C ASN A 132 -13.98 -21.45 1.94
N TYR A 133 -13.41 -22.28 1.05
CA TYR A 133 -13.94 -22.47 -0.30
C TYR A 133 -15.26 -23.24 -0.31
N LEU A 134 -15.43 -24.23 0.57
CA LEU A 134 -16.70 -24.95 0.72
C LEU A 134 -17.84 -24.01 1.14
N LEU A 135 -17.57 -22.97 1.96
CA LEU A 135 -18.59 -21.99 2.33
C LEU A 135 -19.16 -21.23 1.11
N PHE A 136 -18.34 -20.94 0.09
CA PHE A 136 -18.80 -20.32 -1.16
C PHE A 136 -19.71 -21.23 -1.99
N LEU A 137 -19.72 -22.54 -1.75
CA LEU A 137 -20.67 -23.48 -2.35
C LEU A 137 -21.90 -23.71 -1.46
N VAL A 138 -21.68 -23.86 -0.14
CA VAL A 138 -22.71 -24.16 0.84
C VAL A 138 -23.69 -23.00 1.03
N ILE A 139 -23.20 -21.76 1.08
CA ILE A 139 -24.05 -20.58 1.34
C ILE A 139 -25.06 -20.33 0.21
N PRO A 140 -24.68 -20.38 -1.10
CA PRO A 140 -25.63 -20.36 -2.20
C PRO A 140 -26.61 -21.54 -2.20
N LEU A 141 -26.13 -22.75 -1.88
CA LEU A 141 -26.98 -23.93 -1.81
C LEU A 141 -28.04 -23.79 -0.71
N LEU A 142 -27.66 -23.24 0.45
CA LEU A 142 -28.58 -22.93 1.54
C LEU A 142 -29.66 -21.94 1.08
N PHE A 143 -29.29 -20.89 0.34
CA PHE A 143 -30.27 -19.96 -0.26
C PHE A 143 -31.27 -20.69 -1.18
N LEU A 144 -30.82 -21.61 -2.03
CA LEU A 144 -31.71 -22.40 -2.90
C LEU A 144 -32.67 -23.30 -2.09
N VAL A 145 -32.19 -23.90 -0.99
CA VAL A 145 -33.04 -24.67 -0.07
C VAL A 145 -34.09 -23.76 0.58
N VAL A 146 -33.71 -22.58 1.04
CA VAL A 146 -34.65 -21.60 1.63
C VAL A 146 -35.69 -21.17 0.59
N VAL A 147 -35.29 -20.86 -0.65
CA VAL A 147 -36.23 -20.54 -1.75
C VAL A 147 -37.22 -21.70 -1.96
N TYR A 148 -36.75 -22.94 -1.99
CA TYR A 148 -37.61 -24.13 -2.12
C TYR A 148 -38.64 -24.22 -0.98
N LEU A 149 -38.21 -24.01 0.26
CA LEU A 149 -39.09 -24.03 1.44
C LEU A 149 -40.15 -22.92 1.39
N PHE A 150 -39.75 -21.69 1.05
CA PHE A 150 -40.65 -20.53 0.94
C PHE A 150 -41.66 -20.69 -0.20
N LYS A 151 -41.26 -21.32 -1.31
CA LYS A 151 -42.19 -21.69 -2.39
C LYS A 151 -43.29 -22.63 -1.90
N LYS A 152 -42.97 -23.60 -1.03
CA LYS A 152 -43.89 -24.64 -0.58
C LYS A 152 -44.77 -24.25 0.62
N LYS A 153 -44.29 -23.42 1.56
CA LYS A 153 -44.88 -23.33 2.91
C LYS A 153 -45.39 -21.96 3.40
N ILE A 154 -45.23 -20.84 2.67
CA ILE A 154 -45.63 -19.51 3.21
C ILE A 154 -46.93 -18.94 2.60
N PRO A 155 -47.92 -18.56 3.45
CA PRO A 155 -49.13 -17.85 3.01
C PRO A 155 -48.88 -16.36 2.73
N GLU A 156 -49.37 -15.88 1.58
CA GLU A 156 -49.16 -14.52 1.02
C GLU A 156 -49.49 -13.38 1.99
N LYS A 157 -50.64 -13.49 2.70
CA LYS A 157 -51.12 -12.44 3.60
C LYS A 157 -50.24 -12.24 4.84
N LEU A 158 -49.56 -13.29 5.29
CA LEU A 158 -48.70 -13.22 6.47
C LEU A 158 -47.43 -12.43 6.16
N PHE A 159 -46.80 -12.72 5.02
CA PHE A 159 -45.57 -12.05 4.58
C PHE A 159 -45.75 -10.54 4.33
N LEU A 160 -46.84 -10.14 3.66
CA LEU A 160 -47.10 -8.72 3.39
C LEU A 160 -47.35 -7.92 4.68
N LYS A 161 -48.07 -8.49 5.65
CA LYS A 161 -48.33 -7.83 6.93
C LYS A 161 -47.06 -7.69 7.77
N THR A 162 -46.23 -8.73 7.84
CA THR A 162 -44.97 -8.69 8.59
C THR A 162 -43.98 -7.73 7.95
N ALA A 163 -43.86 -7.73 6.62
CA ALA A 163 -43.01 -6.77 5.90
C ALA A 163 -43.45 -5.32 6.13
N LEU A 164 -44.75 -5.02 6.06
CA LEU A 164 -45.25 -3.68 6.33
C LEU A 164 -44.96 -3.23 7.77
N GLY A 165 -45.15 -4.12 8.75
CA GLY A 165 -44.82 -3.83 10.16
C GLY A 165 -43.33 -3.54 10.37
N LEU A 166 -42.45 -4.37 9.81
CA LEU A 166 -41.00 -4.16 9.88
C LEU A 166 -40.57 -2.86 9.20
N LEU A 167 -41.20 -2.50 8.08
CA LEU A 167 -40.91 -1.24 7.38
C LEU A 167 -41.27 -0.02 8.24
N ILE A 168 -42.44 -0.03 8.88
CA ILE A 168 -42.85 1.06 9.77
C ILE A 168 -41.86 1.20 10.94
N VAL A 169 -41.47 0.10 11.58
CA VAL A 169 -40.49 0.09 12.67
C VAL A 169 -39.13 0.62 12.20
N ALA A 170 -38.65 0.16 11.05
CA ALA A 170 -37.40 0.58 10.46
C ALA A 170 -37.38 2.09 10.15
N VAL A 171 -38.47 2.63 9.58
CA VAL A 171 -38.61 4.06 9.29
C VAL A 171 -38.66 4.88 10.58
N LEU A 172 -39.42 4.46 11.59
CA LEU A 172 -39.46 5.15 12.88
C LEU A 172 -38.08 5.19 13.54
N LEU A 173 -37.37 4.05 13.59
CA LEU A 173 -36.02 4.00 14.15
C LEU A 173 -35.03 4.87 13.37
N ARG A 174 -35.13 4.91 12.03
CA ARG A 174 -34.28 5.76 11.20
C ARG A 174 -34.48 7.25 11.46
N LEU A 175 -35.71 7.68 11.77
CA LEU A 175 -36.04 9.08 12.05
C LEU A 175 -35.69 9.50 13.48
N PHE A 176 -35.85 8.62 14.47
CA PHE A 176 -35.74 8.98 15.88
C PHE A 176 -34.48 8.47 16.59
N SER A 177 -33.71 7.56 15.98
CA SER A 177 -32.44 7.06 16.55
C SER A 177 -31.25 7.49 15.69
N LEU A 178 -30.46 8.43 16.19
CA LEU A 178 -29.24 8.89 15.51
C LEU A 178 -28.22 7.75 15.31
N GLU A 179 -28.10 6.86 16.31
CA GLU A 179 -27.22 5.70 16.25
C GLU A 179 -27.64 4.71 15.16
N PHE A 180 -28.94 4.61 14.81
CA PHE A 180 -29.42 3.66 13.81
C PHE A 180 -28.74 3.84 12.45
N ASN A 181 -28.26 5.03 12.12
CA ASN A 181 -27.62 5.31 10.83
C ASN A 181 -26.11 4.96 10.78
N GLU A 182 -25.50 4.56 11.90
CA GLU A 182 -24.07 4.24 11.93
C GLU A 182 -23.70 3.07 11.01
N ALA A 183 -22.54 3.17 10.36
CA ALA A 183 -22.03 2.19 9.39
C ALA A 183 -21.93 0.76 9.94
N LYS A 184 -21.72 0.59 11.26
CA LYS A 184 -21.63 -0.72 11.92
C LYS A 184 -22.94 -1.52 11.86
N TYR A 185 -24.08 -0.83 11.72
CA TYR A 185 -25.40 -1.46 11.63
C TYR A 185 -25.84 -1.77 10.21
N GLN A 186 -25.22 -1.14 9.21
CA GLN A 186 -25.63 -1.25 7.82
C GLN A 186 -25.35 -2.65 7.27
N ASN A 187 -26.23 -3.12 6.39
CA ASN A 187 -25.96 -4.28 5.54
C ASN A 187 -24.80 -3.96 4.58
N LYS A 188 -23.95 -4.94 4.26
CA LYS A 188 -22.70 -4.64 3.57
C LYS A 188 -22.89 -4.29 2.11
N ILE A 189 -23.80 -4.94 1.39
CA ILE A 189 -24.17 -4.53 0.02
C ILE A 189 -24.74 -3.11 0.01
N SER A 190 -25.63 -2.78 0.95
CA SER A 190 -26.17 -1.42 1.06
C SER A 190 -25.08 -0.40 1.37
N PHE A 191 -24.14 -0.72 2.26
CA PHE A 191 -23.00 0.14 2.56
C PHE A 191 -22.15 0.36 1.29
N LEU A 192 -21.74 -0.72 0.60
CA LEU A 192 -20.95 -0.65 -0.62
C LEU A 192 -21.60 0.24 -1.68
N ALA A 193 -22.89 0.01 -1.97
CA ALA A 193 -23.62 0.77 -2.97
C ALA A 193 -23.76 2.26 -2.59
N THR A 194 -24.08 2.54 -1.32
CA THR A 194 -24.23 3.93 -0.85
C THR A 194 -22.91 4.67 -0.78
N ASP A 195 -21.82 3.99 -0.41
CA ASP A 195 -20.49 4.60 -0.36
C ASP A 195 -19.94 4.92 -1.75
N ILE A 196 -20.12 4.01 -2.73
CA ILE A 196 -19.80 4.28 -4.14
C ILE A 196 -20.61 5.45 -4.68
N LEU A 197 -21.91 5.50 -4.38
CA LEU A 197 -22.77 6.58 -4.85
C LEU A 197 -22.41 7.92 -4.22
N LYS A 198 -22.10 7.95 -2.92
CA LYS A 198 -21.56 9.13 -2.23
C LYS A 198 -20.25 9.58 -2.87
N PHE A 199 -19.30 8.67 -3.08
CA PHE A 199 -18.03 9.00 -3.74
C PHE A 199 -18.24 9.67 -5.10
N LYS A 200 -19.19 9.17 -5.92
CA LYS A 200 -19.53 9.77 -7.21
C LYS A 200 -20.24 11.12 -7.10
N LEU A 201 -21.09 11.31 -6.09
CA LEU A 201 -21.72 12.59 -5.80
C LEU A 201 -20.69 13.62 -5.30
N ASP A 202 -19.78 13.22 -4.41
CA ASP A 202 -18.71 14.07 -3.89
C ASP A 202 -17.74 14.47 -5.00
N GLU A 203 -17.42 13.54 -5.91
CA GLU A 203 -16.65 13.80 -7.13
C GLU A 203 -17.33 14.90 -7.97
N ALA A 204 -18.64 14.76 -8.23
CA ALA A 204 -19.43 15.74 -8.98
C ALA A 204 -19.56 17.11 -8.26
N GLN A 205 -19.71 17.11 -6.93
CA GLN A 205 -19.76 18.33 -6.13
C GLN A 205 -18.41 19.06 -6.13
N THR A 206 -17.31 18.32 -6.04
CA THR A 206 -15.96 18.91 -6.13
C THR A 206 -15.73 19.54 -7.51
N TYR A 207 -16.32 19.01 -8.59
CA TYR A 207 -16.28 19.64 -9.93
C TYR A 207 -17.14 20.91 -10.03
N SER A 208 -18.26 20.99 -9.32
CA SER A 208 -19.12 22.17 -9.33
C SER A 208 -18.64 23.28 -8.39
N TYR A 209 -17.82 22.93 -7.39
CA TYR A 209 -17.13 23.90 -6.56
C TYR A 209 -16.18 24.73 -7.42
N GLN A 210 -16.48 26.00 -7.59
CA GLN A 210 -15.58 26.99 -8.15
C GLN A 210 -14.93 27.69 -6.95
N PRO A 211 -13.65 27.41 -6.64
CA PRO A 211 -12.92 28.27 -5.73
C PRO A 211 -12.92 29.70 -6.29
N GLY A 212 -12.52 30.69 -5.50
CA GLY A 212 -12.24 32.02 -6.04
C GLY A 212 -11.09 32.00 -7.07
N GLU A 213 -10.34 33.09 -7.20
CA GLU A 213 -9.10 33.04 -8.00
C GLU A 213 -8.10 32.05 -7.40
N ILE A 214 -8.02 30.84 -7.98
CA ILE A 214 -6.95 29.87 -7.68
C ILE A 214 -5.70 30.41 -8.35
N LYS A 215 -4.67 30.71 -7.57
CA LYS A 215 -3.33 30.99 -8.11
C LYS A 215 -2.87 29.81 -8.96
N GLU A 216 -2.15 30.07 -10.04
CA GLU A 216 -1.64 29.02 -10.93
C GLU A 216 -0.89 27.92 -10.16
N TYR A 217 -0.08 28.29 -9.15
CA TYR A 217 0.57 27.37 -8.22
C TYR A 217 0.15 27.70 -6.78
N PRO A 218 -0.97 27.15 -6.26
CA PRO A 218 -1.58 27.60 -5.00
C PRO A 218 -0.77 27.22 -3.76
N PHE A 219 0.08 26.20 -3.83
CA PHE A 219 0.98 25.81 -2.74
C PHE A 219 2.34 26.52 -2.77
N LEU A 220 2.68 27.20 -3.87
CA LEU A 220 3.98 27.83 -4.04
C LEU A 220 4.09 29.07 -3.12
N LYS A 221 5.10 29.05 -2.25
CA LYS A 221 5.39 30.10 -1.27
C LYS A 221 6.90 30.26 -1.08
N PRO A 222 7.39 31.47 -0.71
CA PRO A 222 8.78 31.68 -0.34
C PRO A 222 9.27 30.66 0.69
N SER A 223 10.43 30.06 0.48
CA SER A 223 10.94 28.99 1.34
C SER A 223 11.21 29.46 2.78
N GLU A 224 11.52 30.75 2.96
CA GLU A 224 11.76 31.43 4.24
C GLU A 224 10.52 31.53 5.15
N GLU A 225 9.32 31.30 4.59
CA GLU A 225 8.08 31.21 5.38
C GLU A 225 8.08 29.98 6.29
N THR A 226 8.72 28.89 5.87
CA THR A 226 8.91 27.70 6.71
C THR A 226 10.04 27.93 7.71
N LYS A 227 9.68 28.14 8.98
CA LYS A 227 10.64 28.43 10.05
C LYS A 227 11.41 27.19 10.49
N ASP A 228 12.66 27.40 10.90
CA ASP A 228 13.44 26.35 11.56
C ASP A 228 12.94 26.15 12.99
N VAL A 229 12.24 25.04 13.18
CA VAL A 229 11.68 24.61 14.47
C VAL A 229 12.54 23.59 15.18
N LEU A 230 13.58 23.03 14.52
CA LEU A 230 14.41 21.97 15.06
C LEU A 230 15.76 22.50 15.58
N GLY A 231 16.33 23.54 14.97
CA GLY A 231 17.67 24.06 15.26
C GLY A 231 17.95 24.32 16.75
N ALA A 232 16.94 24.82 17.48
CA ALA A 232 17.05 25.08 18.91
C ALA A 232 17.40 23.83 19.74
N PHE A 233 17.03 22.63 19.29
CA PHE A 233 17.21 21.37 20.00
C PHE A 233 18.54 20.65 19.69
N PHE A 234 19.29 21.10 18.68
CA PHE A 234 20.51 20.45 18.22
C PHE A 234 21.77 21.25 18.55
N ASN A 235 22.84 20.52 18.90
CA ASN A 235 24.22 21.01 18.86
C ASN A 235 24.76 20.72 17.45
N THR A 236 24.47 21.64 16.52
CA THR A 236 24.81 21.47 15.10
C THR A 236 26.31 21.48 14.86
N LYS A 237 26.75 20.74 13.83
CA LYS A 237 28.15 20.65 13.40
C LYS A 237 28.35 21.43 12.10
N LEU A 238 29.59 21.69 11.70
CA LEU A 238 29.87 22.28 10.39
C LEU A 238 29.59 21.31 9.24
N GLN A 239 29.75 20.01 9.47
CA GLN A 239 29.55 18.97 8.47
C GLN A 239 28.07 18.60 8.38
N LYS A 240 27.51 18.62 7.16
CA LYS A 240 26.16 18.15 6.84
C LYS A 240 25.91 16.75 7.46
N PRO A 241 24.82 16.54 8.22
CA PRO A 241 24.56 15.26 8.86
C PRO A 241 23.97 14.26 7.87
N ASN A 242 24.13 12.97 8.16
CA ASN A 242 23.30 11.93 7.54
C ASN A 242 21.88 12.02 8.10
N ILE A 243 20.90 11.74 7.26
CA ILE A 243 19.49 11.65 7.63
C ILE A 243 19.03 10.21 7.37
N VAL A 244 18.52 9.54 8.40
CA VAL A 244 17.98 8.19 8.32
C VAL A 244 16.52 8.23 8.72
N ILE A 245 15.63 8.00 7.76
CA ILE A 245 14.18 7.97 7.99
C ILE A 245 13.74 6.51 8.04
N ILE A 246 13.16 6.08 9.16
CA ILE A 246 12.68 4.72 9.38
C ILE A 246 11.16 4.76 9.50
N ILE A 247 10.51 4.16 8.52
CA ILE A 247 9.06 4.01 8.43
C ILE A 247 8.73 2.59 8.91
N MET A 248 8.03 2.49 10.03
CA MET A 248 7.66 1.23 10.65
C MET A 248 6.24 0.82 10.26
N GLU A 249 6.14 -0.24 9.46
CA GLU A 249 4.88 -0.84 8.99
C GLU A 249 3.89 -1.07 10.13
N GLY A 250 2.69 -0.54 10.00
CA GLY A 250 1.58 -0.74 10.92
C GLY A 250 1.82 -0.24 12.36
N LEU A 251 2.86 0.55 12.62
CA LEU A 251 3.16 1.06 13.97
C LEU A 251 2.25 2.24 14.34
N GLY A 252 1.08 1.94 14.90
CA GLY A 252 0.23 2.96 15.55
C GLY A 252 0.78 3.42 16.91
N SER A 253 0.45 4.66 17.32
CA SER A 253 0.85 5.19 18.63
C SER A 253 0.31 4.37 19.80
N GLU A 254 -0.77 3.63 19.57
CA GLU A 254 -1.41 2.75 20.53
C GLU A 254 -0.48 1.66 21.10
N PHE A 255 0.60 1.30 20.39
CA PHE A 255 1.56 0.28 20.80
C PHE A 255 2.77 0.80 21.57
N VAL A 256 2.92 2.11 21.72
CA VAL A 256 4.10 2.72 22.37
C VAL A 256 3.68 3.62 23.52
N ASP A 257 4.65 3.98 24.35
CA ASP A 257 4.55 5.06 25.33
C ASP A 257 3.42 4.93 26.36
N GLY A 258 3.12 3.70 26.78
CA GLY A 258 2.08 3.46 27.78
C GLY A 258 0.64 3.60 27.28
N ASN A 259 0.42 3.73 25.96
CA ASN A 259 -0.91 3.71 25.37
C ASN A 259 -1.61 2.33 25.48
N SER A 260 -2.86 2.24 25.03
CA SER A 260 -3.77 1.11 25.29
C SER A 260 -3.20 -0.28 24.96
N TYR A 261 -2.44 -0.40 23.88
CA TYR A 261 -1.86 -1.66 23.39
C TYR A 261 -0.33 -1.75 23.63
N SER A 262 0.22 -0.89 24.48
CA SER A 262 1.65 -0.80 24.76
C SER A 262 2.22 -1.98 25.55
N GLY A 263 3.56 -2.05 25.57
CA GLY A 263 4.32 -3.00 26.37
C GLY A 263 4.99 -4.13 25.59
N PHE A 264 4.91 -4.08 24.26
CA PHE A 264 5.52 -5.03 23.34
C PHE A 264 6.53 -4.37 22.38
N THR A 265 6.95 -3.14 22.70
CA THR A 265 7.89 -2.29 21.95
C THR A 265 8.95 -1.68 22.90
N PRO A 266 9.62 -2.49 23.76
CA PRO A 266 10.46 -1.97 24.83
C PRO A 266 11.63 -1.10 24.35
N TYR A 267 12.20 -1.35 23.17
CA TYR A 267 13.27 -0.54 22.63
C TYR A 267 12.77 0.83 22.17
N LEU A 268 11.67 0.89 21.42
CA LEU A 268 11.02 2.14 21.05
C LEU A 268 10.59 2.95 22.27
N ASP A 269 9.98 2.33 23.27
CA ASP A 269 9.60 2.99 24.53
C ASP A 269 10.82 3.66 25.19
N ASN A 270 11.96 2.95 25.25
CA ASN A 270 13.21 3.52 25.76
C ASN A 270 13.74 4.65 24.86
N LEU A 271 13.72 4.47 23.54
CA LEU A 271 14.25 5.45 22.58
C LEU A 271 13.44 6.76 22.61
N ILE A 272 12.13 6.69 22.83
CA ILE A 272 11.25 7.86 23.02
C ILE A 272 11.77 8.75 24.16
N THR A 273 12.23 8.17 25.27
CA THR A 273 12.77 8.94 26.41
C THR A 273 14.07 9.70 26.10
N GLN A 274 14.72 9.37 24.99
CA GLN A 274 15.98 9.95 24.53
C GLN A 274 15.82 10.84 23.29
N SER A 275 14.58 11.07 22.85
CA SER A 275 14.27 11.70 21.57
C SER A 275 13.47 12.99 21.72
N LEU A 276 13.34 13.73 20.62
CA LEU A 276 12.23 14.66 20.44
C LEU A 276 11.00 13.84 20.04
N TYR A 277 9.91 13.89 20.81
CA TYR A 277 8.72 13.04 20.60
C TYR A 277 7.44 13.87 20.48
N TRP A 278 6.66 13.61 19.43
CA TRP A 278 5.33 14.21 19.22
C TRP A 278 4.25 13.22 19.64
N GLU A 279 3.55 13.53 20.73
CA GLU A 279 2.47 12.69 21.26
C GLU A 279 1.26 12.64 20.32
N ASN A 280 1.00 13.74 19.59
CA ASN A 280 -0.21 13.95 18.79
C ASN A 280 0.14 14.06 17.31
N PHE A 281 0.75 13.00 16.76
CA PHE A 281 1.22 12.98 15.38
C PHE A 281 0.35 12.09 14.50
N VAL A 282 0.03 12.53 13.27
CA VAL A 282 -0.85 11.77 12.37
C VAL A 282 -0.19 11.44 11.03
N SER A 283 -0.37 10.20 10.58
CA SER A 283 -0.16 9.84 9.20
C SER A 283 -1.22 10.49 8.32
N ASN A 284 -0.85 10.83 7.08
CA ASN A 284 -1.80 11.42 6.15
C ASN A 284 -2.66 10.39 5.43
N THR A 285 -2.25 9.11 5.47
CA THR A 285 -2.98 7.99 4.89
C THR A 285 -3.20 6.86 5.89
N GLY A 286 -4.31 6.15 5.75
CA GLY A 286 -4.66 4.99 6.59
C GLY A 286 -4.05 3.66 6.11
N ARG A 287 -3.18 3.70 5.10
CA ARG A 287 -2.44 2.60 4.44
C ARG A 287 -1.11 3.15 3.90
N THR A 288 -0.17 2.26 3.57
CA THR A 288 1.21 2.61 3.18
C THR A 288 1.33 3.46 1.91
N PHE A 289 0.43 3.32 0.93
CA PHE A 289 0.52 3.97 -0.40
C PHE A 289 0.77 5.50 -0.40
N GLY A 290 0.43 6.21 0.67
CA GLY A 290 0.60 7.67 0.75
C GLY A 290 1.77 8.15 1.61
N VAL A 291 2.53 7.25 2.24
CA VAL A 291 3.55 7.63 3.22
C VAL A 291 4.70 8.40 2.58
N LEU A 292 5.29 7.90 1.48
CA LEU A 292 6.46 8.54 0.86
C LEU A 292 6.15 9.93 0.28
N PRO A 293 5.06 10.13 -0.50
CA PRO A 293 4.69 11.46 -1.00
C PRO A 293 4.46 12.47 0.14
N SER A 294 3.76 12.04 1.20
CA SER A 294 3.44 12.92 2.33
C SER A 294 4.70 13.29 3.12
N LEU A 295 5.49 12.27 3.50
CA LEU A 295 6.63 12.39 4.39
C LEU A 295 7.82 13.13 3.75
N LEU A 296 8.09 12.85 2.47
CA LEU A 296 9.30 13.31 1.79
C LEU A 296 9.07 14.52 0.91
N GLY A 297 7.84 14.74 0.44
CA GLY A 297 7.54 15.86 -0.45
C GLY A 297 6.45 16.80 0.06
N SER A 298 5.79 16.50 1.19
CA SER A 298 4.65 17.28 1.67
C SER A 298 3.61 17.49 0.55
N LEU A 299 3.31 16.41 -0.19
CA LEU A 299 2.58 16.46 -1.45
C LEU A 299 1.06 16.31 -1.24
N PRO A 300 0.25 16.84 -2.17
CA PRO A 300 -1.19 16.54 -2.23
C PRO A 300 -1.44 15.06 -2.54
N PHE A 301 -2.68 14.62 -2.41
CA PHE A 301 -3.11 13.23 -2.58
C PHE A 301 -3.57 12.88 -3.99
N GLY A 302 -4.10 13.83 -4.76
CA GLY A 302 -4.87 13.51 -5.97
C GLY A 302 -6.18 12.80 -5.65
N ASP A 303 -6.82 12.20 -6.66
CA ASP A 303 -8.14 11.56 -6.50
C ASP A 303 -8.02 10.19 -5.81
N THR A 304 -7.10 9.33 -6.26
CA THR A 304 -6.93 7.96 -5.75
C THR A 304 -5.71 7.76 -4.84
N GLY A 305 -4.88 8.79 -4.65
CA GLY A 305 -3.59 8.69 -3.97
C GLY A 305 -2.44 9.12 -4.89
N PHE A 306 -1.40 9.75 -4.35
CA PHE A 306 -0.41 10.44 -5.18
C PHE A 306 0.37 9.48 -6.09
N LEU A 307 0.71 8.29 -5.58
CA LEU A 307 1.40 7.25 -6.34
C LEU A 307 0.53 6.65 -7.46
N GLU A 308 -0.79 6.82 -7.37
CA GLU A 308 -1.76 6.31 -8.35
C GLU A 308 -2.03 7.29 -9.49
N ILE A 309 -1.53 8.53 -9.43
CA ILE A 309 -1.75 9.52 -10.48
C ILE A 309 -1.05 9.02 -11.77
N PRO A 310 -1.79 8.84 -12.89
CA PRO A 310 -1.23 8.23 -14.10
C PRO A 310 0.02 8.96 -14.63
N LYS A 311 -0.04 10.30 -14.66
CA LYS A 311 1.08 11.19 -14.95
C LYS A 311 1.53 11.84 -13.64
N THR A 312 2.66 11.39 -13.10
CA THR A 312 3.26 11.97 -11.90
C THR A 312 3.45 13.48 -12.08
N PRO A 313 2.77 14.34 -11.29
CA PRO A 313 2.88 15.78 -11.44
C PRO A 313 4.28 16.29 -11.07
N SER A 314 4.65 17.47 -11.56
CA SER A 314 5.89 18.18 -11.27
C SER A 314 6.00 18.51 -9.79
N HIS A 315 7.00 17.97 -9.09
CA HIS A 315 7.14 18.15 -7.64
C HIS A 315 8.57 18.08 -7.12
N LEU A 316 8.73 18.54 -5.88
CA LEU A 316 9.96 18.42 -5.10
C LEU A 316 9.81 17.37 -4.00
N SER A 317 10.93 16.77 -3.59
CA SER A 317 11.01 15.96 -2.38
C SER A 317 12.39 16.08 -1.74
N LEU A 318 12.53 15.65 -0.49
CA LEU A 318 13.82 15.58 0.18
C LEU A 318 14.85 14.76 -0.62
N PHE A 319 14.43 13.76 -1.40
CA PHE A 319 15.36 13.03 -2.27
C PHE A 319 16.03 13.95 -3.30
N ASN A 320 15.25 14.65 -4.13
CA ASN A 320 15.83 15.47 -5.19
C ASN A 320 16.52 16.73 -4.64
N ILE A 321 15.98 17.36 -3.60
CA ILE A 321 16.58 18.54 -2.97
C ILE A 321 17.92 18.19 -2.32
N LEU A 322 17.99 17.12 -1.53
CA LEU A 322 19.23 16.76 -0.84
C LEU A 322 20.27 16.22 -1.83
N LYS A 323 19.86 15.47 -2.84
CA LYS A 323 20.75 15.02 -3.92
C LYS A 323 21.40 16.20 -4.65
N ALA A 324 20.62 17.22 -5.02
CA ALA A 324 21.15 18.45 -5.61
C ALA A 324 22.15 19.16 -4.69
N ASN A 325 22.03 18.95 -3.37
CA ASN A 325 22.91 19.48 -2.33
C ASN A 325 24.06 18.53 -1.92
N GLY A 326 24.35 17.52 -2.75
CA GLY A 326 25.50 16.63 -2.62
C GLY A 326 25.26 15.39 -1.76
N TYR A 327 24.02 15.13 -1.33
CA TYR A 327 23.68 13.90 -0.61
C TYR A 327 23.61 12.69 -1.54
N THR A 328 24.04 11.54 -1.04
CA THR A 328 23.68 10.24 -1.64
C THR A 328 22.33 9.80 -1.10
N THR A 329 21.41 9.44 -2.00
CA THR A 329 20.03 9.10 -1.64
C THR A 329 19.76 7.60 -1.79
N SER A 330 19.11 7.01 -0.79
CA SER A 330 18.80 5.58 -0.78
C SER A 330 17.38 5.32 -0.31
N TYR A 331 16.72 4.33 -0.93
CA TYR A 331 15.50 3.73 -0.44
C TYR A 331 15.71 2.24 -0.20
N TYR A 332 15.28 1.75 0.96
CA TYR A 332 15.42 0.37 1.39
C TYR A 332 14.06 -0.20 1.77
N THR A 333 13.76 -1.39 1.26
CA THR A 333 12.60 -2.17 1.68
C THR A 333 12.86 -3.67 1.49
N GLY A 334 12.11 -4.51 2.19
CA GLY A 334 12.13 -5.95 2.01
C GLY A 334 11.24 -6.45 0.86
N THR A 335 10.29 -5.64 0.40
CA THR A 335 9.29 -6.02 -0.63
C THR A 335 9.64 -5.49 -2.02
N GLN A 336 8.86 -5.82 -3.04
CA GLN A 336 9.03 -5.28 -4.39
C GLN A 336 8.58 -3.82 -4.42
N SER A 337 9.45 -2.91 -4.89
CA SER A 337 9.08 -1.49 -5.00
C SER A 337 8.09 -1.19 -6.13
N SER A 338 7.76 -2.18 -6.98
CA SER A 338 6.67 -2.09 -7.96
C SER A 338 5.28 -2.11 -7.30
N PHE A 339 5.15 -2.73 -6.13
CA PHE A 339 3.92 -2.70 -5.36
C PHE A 339 3.59 -1.24 -4.96
N ASP A 340 2.31 -0.87 -5.04
CA ASP A 340 1.83 0.50 -4.83
C ASP A 340 2.55 1.58 -5.67
N LYS A 341 3.19 1.19 -6.78
CA LYS A 341 3.90 2.10 -7.71
C LYS A 341 4.98 2.95 -7.02
N ILE A 342 5.53 2.49 -5.90
CA ILE A 342 6.57 3.20 -5.15
C ILE A 342 7.78 3.51 -6.04
N ILE A 343 8.19 2.56 -6.88
CA ILE A 343 9.31 2.70 -7.81
C ILE A 343 9.17 3.92 -8.72
N ASN A 344 7.96 4.26 -9.17
CA ASN A 344 7.74 5.41 -10.03
C ASN A 344 8.05 6.74 -9.33
N PHE A 345 7.69 6.85 -8.04
CA PHE A 345 8.02 8.01 -7.23
C PHE A 345 9.52 8.11 -6.97
N LEU A 346 10.18 6.98 -6.67
CA LEU A 346 11.63 6.95 -6.43
C LEU A 346 12.43 7.32 -7.69
N GLU A 347 12.03 6.83 -8.85
CA GLU A 347 12.67 7.16 -10.14
C GLU A 347 12.43 8.61 -10.54
N TYR A 348 11.20 9.11 -10.37
CA TYR A 348 10.89 10.52 -10.61
C TYR A 348 11.82 11.42 -9.77
N ASN A 349 12.01 11.07 -8.50
CA ASN A 349 12.86 11.80 -7.57
C ASN A 349 14.36 11.46 -7.70
N SER A 350 14.74 10.68 -8.72
CA SER A 350 16.13 10.35 -9.07
C SER A 350 16.94 9.77 -7.91
N VAL A 351 16.33 8.91 -7.08
CA VAL A 351 17.00 8.22 -5.97
C VAL A 351 18.21 7.44 -6.50
N ASP A 352 19.37 7.57 -5.84
CA ASP A 352 20.62 6.95 -6.31
C ASP A 352 20.59 5.43 -6.16
N PHE A 353 20.16 4.95 -4.98
CA PHE A 353 20.17 3.54 -4.63
C PHE A 353 18.78 3.08 -4.17
N ILE A 354 18.09 2.34 -5.01
CA ILE A 354 16.84 1.65 -4.66
C ILE A 354 17.21 0.19 -4.37
N VAL A 355 17.02 -0.24 -3.12
CA VAL A 355 17.28 -1.60 -2.63
C VAL A 355 15.96 -2.20 -2.18
N ASP A 356 15.31 -2.88 -3.12
CA ASP A 356 14.07 -3.62 -2.90
C ASP A 356 14.34 -5.13 -2.94
N GLU A 357 13.29 -5.95 -2.90
CA GLU A 357 13.37 -7.42 -2.87
C GLU A 357 14.35 -8.02 -3.89
N ASN A 358 14.48 -7.43 -5.07
CA ASN A 358 15.31 -7.96 -6.16
C ASN A 358 16.82 -7.85 -5.89
N LYS A 359 17.23 -7.09 -4.87
CA LYS A 359 18.64 -6.79 -4.54
C LYS A 359 19.13 -7.50 -3.28
N TYR A 360 18.42 -8.51 -2.81
CA TYR A 360 18.85 -9.38 -1.72
C TYR A 360 19.46 -10.65 -2.30
N GLY A 361 20.73 -10.91 -1.96
CA GLY A 361 21.46 -12.06 -2.46
C GLY A 361 21.06 -13.38 -1.79
N PRO A 362 21.63 -14.51 -2.23
CA PRO A 362 21.26 -15.85 -1.74
C PRO A 362 21.53 -16.05 -0.24
N SER A 363 22.35 -15.20 0.39
CA SER A 363 22.62 -15.23 1.84
C SER A 363 21.49 -14.66 2.71
N TYR A 364 20.47 -14.04 2.11
CA TYR A 364 19.34 -13.44 2.80
C TYR A 364 18.13 -14.37 2.71
N VAL A 365 17.37 -14.48 3.79
CA VAL A 365 16.22 -15.38 3.88
C VAL A 365 14.93 -14.57 3.81
N LYS A 366 14.11 -14.81 2.78
CA LYS A 366 12.76 -14.23 2.68
C LYS A 366 11.85 -14.82 3.74
N THR A 367 10.79 -14.09 4.12
CA THR A 367 9.74 -14.67 4.94
C THR A 367 9.14 -15.88 4.23
N GLY A 368 8.90 -16.96 4.98
CA GLY A 368 8.10 -18.07 4.49
C GLY A 368 6.69 -17.61 4.14
N GLY A 369 6.09 -18.26 3.16
CA GLY A 369 4.79 -17.89 2.64
C GLY A 369 3.65 -18.77 3.09
N VAL A 370 2.45 -18.25 2.92
CA VAL A 370 1.24 -19.06 2.82
C VAL A 370 1.12 -19.50 1.36
N ASP A 371 1.05 -20.81 1.10
CA ASP A 371 0.96 -21.39 -0.26
C ASP A 371 2.05 -20.92 -1.26
N GLY A 372 3.21 -20.52 -0.74
CA GLY A 372 4.37 -20.06 -1.54
C GLY A 372 4.47 -18.54 -1.74
N PHE A 373 3.44 -17.77 -1.39
CA PHE A 373 3.46 -16.30 -1.49
C PHE A 373 4.28 -15.66 -0.37
N SER A 374 5.19 -14.73 -0.69
CA SER A 374 5.97 -13.99 0.31
C SER A 374 5.87 -12.49 0.06
N TRP A 375 5.67 -11.71 1.12
CA TRP A 375 5.75 -10.25 1.05
C TRP A 375 7.17 -9.74 0.82
N GLY A 376 8.20 -10.55 1.11
CA GLY A 376 9.60 -10.20 0.90
C GLY A 376 10.52 -10.59 2.05
N TYR A 377 11.50 -9.73 2.34
CA TYR A 377 12.49 -9.96 3.41
C TYR A 377 12.04 -9.35 4.74
N PRO A 378 12.18 -10.07 5.87
CA PRO A 378 11.78 -9.58 7.17
C PRO A 378 12.73 -8.49 7.68
N ASP A 379 12.30 -7.74 8.69
CA ASP A 379 12.93 -6.49 9.14
C ASP A 379 14.40 -6.70 9.54
N ALA A 380 14.74 -7.82 10.20
CA ALA A 380 16.12 -8.10 10.58
C ALA A 380 17.05 -8.28 9.36
N GLU A 381 16.58 -8.96 8.30
CA GLU A 381 17.35 -9.14 7.07
C GLU A 381 17.44 -7.82 6.28
N MET A 382 16.37 -7.04 6.27
CA MET A 382 16.36 -5.70 5.69
C MET A 382 17.38 -4.79 6.38
N PHE A 383 17.36 -4.69 7.71
CA PHE A 383 18.31 -3.84 8.44
C PHE A 383 19.76 -4.32 8.28
N LYS A 384 19.99 -5.64 8.26
CA LYS A 384 21.30 -6.22 7.92
C LYS A 384 21.75 -5.80 6.52
N LYS A 385 20.84 -5.84 5.54
CA LYS A 385 21.10 -5.37 4.17
C LYS A 385 21.46 -3.88 4.17
N VAL A 386 20.69 -3.03 4.86
CA VAL A 386 20.99 -1.60 5.01
C VAL A 386 22.44 -1.43 5.45
N VAL A 387 22.80 -1.95 6.63
CA VAL A 387 24.16 -1.82 7.23
C VAL A 387 25.25 -2.31 6.28
N SER A 388 25.03 -3.45 5.60
CA SER A 388 26.01 -4.01 4.66
C SER A 388 26.33 -3.07 3.48
N THR A 389 25.36 -2.26 3.06
CA THR A 389 25.50 -1.36 1.90
C THR A 389 26.02 0.02 2.25
N LEU A 390 26.03 0.43 3.53
CA LEU A 390 26.44 1.79 3.92
C LEU A 390 27.95 2.01 3.83
N LYS A 391 28.76 0.95 3.94
CA LYS A 391 30.25 1.05 3.99
C LYS A 391 30.86 1.78 2.79
N ASN A 392 30.27 1.62 1.61
CA ASN A 392 30.83 2.13 0.34
C ASN A 392 30.11 3.37 -0.18
N LYS A 393 29.20 3.99 0.60
CA LYS A 393 28.40 5.12 0.16
C LYS A 393 29.04 6.45 0.56
N LYS A 394 29.09 7.37 -0.39
CA LYS A 394 29.54 8.75 -0.17
C LYS A 394 28.61 9.46 0.83
N GLN A 395 29.18 10.19 1.78
CA GLN A 395 28.45 11.06 2.71
C GLN A 395 28.41 12.52 2.21
N PRO A 396 27.42 13.33 2.63
CA PRO A 396 26.30 12.99 3.52
C PRO A 396 25.23 12.14 2.80
N ARG A 397 24.33 11.51 3.56
CA ARG A 397 23.36 10.52 3.05
C ARG A 397 21.94 10.82 3.51
N LEU A 398 20.97 10.56 2.64
CA LEU A 398 19.56 10.40 2.98
C LEU A 398 19.20 8.93 2.74
N ASP A 399 18.99 8.18 3.81
CA ASP A 399 18.52 6.80 3.75
C ASP A 399 17.08 6.74 4.24
N VAL A 400 16.16 6.28 3.38
CA VAL A 400 14.76 6.01 3.75
C VAL A 400 14.57 4.51 3.80
N ILE A 401 14.08 3.99 4.92
CA ILE A 401 13.94 2.57 5.21
C ILE A 401 12.47 2.31 5.56
N ALA A 402 11.80 1.44 4.80
CA ALA A 402 10.43 1.02 5.07
C ALA A 402 10.40 -0.46 5.47
N THR A 403 10.05 -0.73 6.73
CA THR A 403 9.93 -2.09 7.27
C THR A 403 8.73 -2.83 6.67
N LEU A 404 8.60 -4.13 6.96
CA LEU A 404 7.59 -4.99 6.33
C LEU A 404 6.90 -5.94 7.30
N SER A 405 7.59 -6.40 8.34
CA SER A 405 7.21 -7.64 9.04
C SER A 405 5.88 -7.56 9.78
N ASN A 406 5.52 -6.36 10.25
CA ASN A 406 4.30 -6.09 11.00
C ASN A 406 3.06 -5.95 10.10
N HIS A 407 2.90 -6.90 9.16
CA HIS A 407 1.84 -6.97 8.17
C HIS A 407 1.17 -8.35 8.18
N GLU A 408 -0.12 -8.44 7.84
CA GLU A 408 -0.85 -9.71 7.72
C GLU A 408 -0.19 -10.60 6.64
N PRO A 409 -0.01 -11.93 6.86
CA PRO A 409 -0.50 -12.77 7.98
C PRO A 409 0.45 -12.90 9.19
N PHE A 410 1.30 -11.91 9.45
CA PHE A 410 2.21 -11.86 10.61
C PHE A 410 3.18 -13.05 10.62
N VAL A 411 3.82 -13.31 9.48
CA VAL A 411 4.79 -14.39 9.30
C VAL A 411 6.19 -13.81 9.31
N PHE A 412 7.02 -14.30 10.24
CA PHE A 412 8.38 -13.83 10.45
C PHE A 412 9.24 -14.95 11.04
N PRO A 413 10.59 -14.89 10.92
CA PRO A 413 11.49 -15.88 11.50
C PRO A 413 11.34 -16.00 13.01
N GLU A 414 11.54 -17.22 13.55
CA GLU A 414 11.53 -17.46 14.99
C GLU A 414 10.21 -17.10 15.71
N LYS A 415 9.09 -17.05 14.99
CA LYS A 415 7.76 -16.67 15.51
C LYS A 415 7.39 -17.33 16.84
N GLU A 416 7.64 -18.62 17.01
CA GLU A 416 7.34 -19.33 18.26
C GLU A 416 8.18 -18.87 19.47
N ILE A 417 9.40 -18.38 19.25
CA ILE A 417 10.23 -17.78 20.31
C ILE A 417 9.60 -16.46 20.78
N TYR A 418 9.16 -15.62 19.85
CA TYR A 418 8.51 -14.35 20.19
C TYR A 418 7.14 -14.55 20.82
N LYS A 419 6.38 -15.57 20.41
CA LYS A 419 5.14 -15.99 21.09
C LYS A 419 5.39 -16.38 22.55
N LYS A 420 6.48 -17.10 22.85
CA LYS A 420 6.88 -17.38 24.24
C LYS A 420 7.28 -16.12 25.01
N LYS A 421 7.89 -15.12 24.35
CA LYS A 421 8.17 -13.81 24.97
C LYS A 421 6.86 -13.09 25.34
N VAL A 422 5.83 -13.14 24.48
CA VAL A 422 4.51 -12.61 24.81
C VAL A 422 3.94 -13.29 26.07
N ASP A 423 3.99 -14.62 26.16
CA ASP A 423 3.53 -15.34 27.37
C ASP A 423 4.29 -14.89 28.61
N SER A 424 5.62 -14.74 28.50
CA SER A 424 6.46 -14.30 29.61
C SER A 424 6.08 -12.90 30.10
N ILE A 425 5.81 -11.96 29.17
CA ILE A 425 5.34 -10.60 29.47
C ILE A 425 3.96 -10.66 30.16
N LEU A 426 3.03 -11.47 29.63
CA LEU A 426 1.69 -11.64 30.20
C LEU A 426 1.69 -12.25 31.61
N ASN A 427 2.70 -13.07 31.94
CA ASN A 427 2.85 -13.68 33.26
C ASN A 427 3.46 -12.74 34.32
N THR A 428 3.84 -11.52 33.95
CA THR A 428 4.32 -10.52 34.92
C THR A 428 3.16 -9.85 35.68
N SER A 429 3.51 -9.08 36.73
CA SER A 429 2.60 -8.19 37.44
C SER A 429 2.29 -6.89 36.70
N ARG A 430 2.73 -6.75 35.44
CA ARG A 430 2.49 -5.56 34.61
C ARG A 430 0.98 -5.38 34.37
N VAL A 431 0.55 -4.12 34.44
CA VAL A 431 -0.80 -3.70 34.05
C VAL A 431 -0.77 -3.31 32.57
N PHE A 432 -1.71 -3.84 31.80
CA PHE A 432 -1.89 -3.55 30.37
C PHE A 432 -3.12 -2.67 30.17
N GLY A 433 -3.15 -1.86 29.12
CA GLY A 433 -4.32 -1.05 28.78
C GLY A 433 -5.51 -1.86 28.24
N VAL A 434 -5.29 -3.13 27.89
CA VAL A 434 -6.31 -4.10 27.47
C VAL A 434 -6.21 -5.42 28.25
N SER A 435 -7.24 -6.26 28.14
CA SER A 435 -7.26 -7.55 28.85
C SER A 435 -6.18 -8.51 28.34
N LYS A 436 -5.61 -9.33 29.23
CA LYS A 436 -4.63 -10.37 28.85
C LYS A 436 -5.18 -11.32 27.78
N ARG A 437 -6.46 -11.69 27.90
CA ARG A 437 -7.15 -12.53 26.91
C ARG A 437 -7.22 -11.89 25.52
N GLU A 438 -7.39 -10.58 25.44
CA GLU A 438 -7.35 -9.88 24.14
C GLU A 438 -5.96 -9.96 23.51
N ILE A 439 -4.90 -9.85 24.33
CA ILE A 439 -3.52 -10.01 23.88
C ILE A 439 -3.29 -11.45 23.39
N GLU A 440 -3.74 -12.44 24.14
CA GLU A 440 -3.64 -13.87 23.79
C GLU A 440 -4.35 -14.19 22.47
N ASN A 441 -5.55 -13.65 22.24
CA ASN A 441 -6.30 -13.85 21.00
C ASN A 441 -5.60 -13.25 19.77
N LYS A 442 -4.69 -12.29 19.96
CA LYS A 442 -3.95 -11.58 18.92
C LYS A 442 -2.43 -11.79 19.07
N LYS A 443 -2.02 -12.91 19.68
CA LYS A 443 -0.64 -13.17 20.10
C LYS A 443 0.41 -13.02 19.00
N ASP A 444 0.06 -13.40 17.77
CA ASP A 444 0.94 -13.29 16.61
C ASP A 444 1.29 -11.83 16.29
N ILE A 445 0.34 -10.91 16.47
CA ILE A 445 0.56 -9.46 16.29
C ILE A 445 1.60 -8.96 17.32
N TYR A 446 1.38 -9.26 18.61
CA TYR A 446 2.31 -8.82 19.66
C TYR A 446 3.69 -9.46 19.55
N ALA A 447 3.75 -10.72 19.08
CA ALA A 447 5.01 -11.39 18.79
C ALA A 447 5.75 -10.68 17.63
N THR A 448 5.02 -10.23 16.61
CA THR A 448 5.58 -9.47 15.47
C THR A 448 6.05 -8.08 15.88
N LEU A 449 5.31 -7.39 16.75
CA LEU A 449 5.74 -6.10 17.33
C LEU A 449 7.06 -6.25 18.07
N LEU A 450 7.20 -7.28 18.92
CA LEU A 450 8.46 -7.57 19.61
C LEU A 450 9.60 -7.91 18.63
N TYR A 451 9.31 -8.61 17.54
CA TYR A 451 10.30 -8.92 16.49
C TYR A 451 10.77 -7.65 15.77
N SER A 452 9.84 -6.78 15.39
CA SER A 452 10.11 -5.54 14.66
C SER A 452 10.88 -4.55 15.54
N ASP A 453 10.47 -4.40 16.81
CA ASP A 453 11.17 -3.59 17.83
C ASP A 453 12.59 -4.10 18.10
N ASN A 454 12.77 -5.42 18.24
CA ASN A 454 14.10 -6.02 18.41
C ASN A 454 14.97 -5.89 17.15
N SER A 455 14.38 -5.94 15.96
CA SER A 455 15.10 -5.72 14.70
C SER A 455 15.59 -4.27 14.60
N LEU A 456 14.77 -3.29 14.98
CA LEU A 456 15.17 -1.90 15.11
C LEU A 456 16.27 -1.71 16.17
N LYS A 457 16.16 -2.36 17.33
CA LYS A 457 17.21 -2.35 18.37
C LYS A 457 18.55 -2.79 17.79
N ASN A 458 18.59 -3.95 17.15
CA ASN A 458 19.81 -4.51 16.57
C ASN A 458 20.38 -3.59 15.47
N PHE A 459 19.51 -2.99 14.65
CA PHE A 459 19.93 -2.01 13.66
C PHE A 459 20.60 -0.80 14.30
N MET A 460 19.97 -0.19 15.30
CA MET A 460 20.49 1.00 15.97
C MET A 460 21.77 0.70 16.75
N GLU A 461 21.88 -0.47 17.40
CA GLU A 461 23.10 -0.94 18.06
C GLU A 461 24.25 -1.12 17.06
N SER A 462 23.99 -1.76 15.92
CA SER A 462 24.99 -1.90 14.85
C SER A 462 25.35 -0.56 14.20
N TYR A 463 24.39 0.35 14.02
CA TYR A 463 24.66 1.67 13.47
C TYR A 463 25.53 2.51 14.42
N LYS A 464 25.33 2.37 15.74
CA LYS A 464 26.11 3.08 16.76
C LYS A 464 27.60 2.76 16.71
N GLU A 465 28.00 1.62 16.15
CA GLU A 465 29.41 1.25 15.96
C GLU A 465 30.08 1.99 14.78
N ARG A 466 29.30 2.75 13.99
CA ARG A 466 29.83 3.48 12.83
C ARG A 466 30.39 4.85 13.23
N GLU A 467 31.45 5.25 12.55
CA GLU A 467 32.10 6.57 12.73
C GLU A 467 31.16 7.75 12.44
N ASP A 468 30.15 7.55 11.61
CA ASP A 468 29.20 8.59 11.21
C ASP A 468 27.93 8.66 12.09
N PHE A 469 27.78 7.78 13.09
CA PHE A 469 26.63 7.79 14.02
C PHE A 469 26.46 9.15 14.70
N ASP A 470 27.58 9.76 15.13
CA ASP A 470 27.55 11.02 15.86
C ASP A 470 27.14 12.24 15.03
N ASN A 471 27.10 12.10 13.70
CA ASN A 471 26.60 13.13 12.80
C ASN A 471 25.41 12.60 11.99
N THR A 472 24.53 11.83 12.64
CA THR A 472 23.33 11.25 12.03
C THR A 472 22.07 11.68 12.79
N ILE A 473 21.01 12.00 12.03
CA ILE A 473 19.67 12.30 12.54
C ILE A 473 18.74 11.16 12.10
N PHE A 474 18.13 10.51 13.08
CA PHE A 474 17.15 9.45 12.87
C PHE A 474 15.75 10.04 13.02
N VAL A 475 14.88 9.82 12.03
CA VAL A 475 13.46 10.17 12.06
C VAL A 475 12.68 8.87 11.99
N ILE A 476 11.97 8.51 13.04
CA ILE A 476 11.27 7.23 13.14
C ILE A 476 9.77 7.50 13.30
N THR A 477 8.97 6.89 12.44
CA THR A 477 7.51 7.02 12.46
C THR A 477 6.84 5.72 12.03
N GLY A 478 5.59 5.52 12.46
CA GLY A 478 4.69 4.58 11.77
C GLY A 478 4.22 5.13 10.43
N ASP A 479 3.83 4.26 9.51
CA ASP A 479 3.14 4.65 8.27
C ASP A 479 1.63 4.80 8.49
N HIS A 480 1.02 3.91 9.26
CA HIS A 480 -0.38 3.93 9.69
C HIS A 480 -0.62 3.02 10.90
N ARG A 481 -1.85 2.99 11.41
CA ARG A 481 -2.27 2.04 12.47
C ARG A 481 -2.18 0.58 12.03
N LEU A 482 -2.12 -0.35 12.98
CA LEU A 482 -2.19 -1.76 12.66
C LEU A 482 -3.62 -2.24 12.40
N ILE A 483 -3.82 -3.02 11.34
CA ILE A 483 -5.01 -3.84 11.11
C ILE A 483 -4.60 -5.28 11.43
N PRO A 484 -5.37 -6.08 12.20
CA PRO A 484 -6.76 -5.95 12.65
C PRO A 484 -6.96 -5.52 14.12
N ILE A 485 -6.27 -4.47 14.58
CA ILE A 485 -6.42 -3.97 15.96
C ILE A 485 -7.66 -3.07 16.05
N GLU A 486 -8.40 -3.04 17.15
CA GLU A 486 -9.64 -2.26 17.21
C GLU A 486 -9.33 -0.76 17.30
N GLN A 487 -10.09 0.09 16.60
CA GLN A 487 -9.91 1.54 16.67
C GLN A 487 -10.65 2.08 17.89
N LYS A 488 -9.96 2.86 18.73
CA LYS A 488 -10.63 3.57 19.85
C LYS A 488 -11.64 4.59 19.33
N ASP A 489 -11.31 5.27 18.23
CA ASP A 489 -12.12 6.33 17.63
C ASP A 489 -11.77 6.57 16.15
N LYS A 490 -12.27 7.66 15.54
CA LYS A 490 -12.05 7.97 14.12
C LYS A 490 -10.64 8.44 13.79
N LEU A 491 -9.95 9.07 14.75
CA LEU A 491 -8.62 9.64 14.57
C LEU A 491 -7.52 8.60 14.75
N CYS A 492 -7.78 7.58 15.56
CA CYS A 492 -6.90 6.43 15.82
C CYS A 492 -6.34 5.78 14.54
N ARG A 493 -7.06 5.88 13.42
CA ARG A 493 -6.58 5.38 12.13
C ARG A 493 -5.27 6.00 11.67
N PHE A 494 -5.08 7.25 12.01
CA PHE A 494 -3.97 8.05 11.53
C PHE A 494 -2.94 8.29 12.63
N HIS A 495 -3.25 8.01 13.89
CA HIS A 495 -2.34 8.29 15.01
C HIS A 495 -1.13 7.35 15.01
N VAL A 496 0.04 7.88 14.65
CA VAL A 496 1.32 7.16 14.59
C VAL A 496 2.37 7.93 15.40
N PRO A 497 3.37 7.26 15.99
CA PRO A 497 4.39 7.95 16.76
C PRO A 497 5.32 8.70 15.80
N LEU A 498 5.82 9.85 16.21
CA LEU A 498 6.98 10.49 15.59
C LEU A 498 8.04 10.76 16.64
N LEU A 499 9.23 10.21 16.43
CA LEU A 499 10.41 10.54 17.22
C LEU A 499 11.59 10.93 16.32
N ILE A 500 12.32 11.96 16.75
CA ILE A 500 13.59 12.36 16.15
C ILE A 500 14.70 12.12 17.18
N TYR A 501 15.64 11.25 16.84
CA TYR A 501 16.77 10.86 17.67
C TYR A 501 18.10 11.26 17.01
N SER A 502 19.04 11.75 17.81
CA SER A 502 20.43 12.01 17.39
C SER A 502 21.31 12.21 18.62
N SER A 503 22.59 11.84 18.55
CA SER A 503 23.56 12.20 19.61
C SER A 503 23.84 13.71 19.65
N MET A 504 23.42 14.46 18.62
CA MET A 504 23.49 15.91 18.57
C MET A 504 22.37 16.60 19.37
N LEU A 505 21.36 15.87 19.86
CA LEU A 505 20.29 16.47 20.66
C LEU A 505 20.84 17.04 21.98
N LYS A 506 20.45 18.27 22.31
CA LYS A 506 20.79 18.90 23.59
C LYS A 506 20.13 18.19 24.77
N LYS A 507 18.89 17.72 24.56
CA LYS A 507 18.09 16.95 25.50
C LYS A 507 16.87 16.35 24.78
N ALA A 508 16.31 15.31 25.37
CA ALA A 508 15.00 14.79 24.98
C ALA A 508 13.89 15.80 25.34
N GLU A 509 12.87 15.88 24.50
CA GLU A 509 11.72 16.78 24.70
C GLU A 509 10.43 16.15 24.16
N ARG A 510 9.29 16.57 24.74
CA ARG A 510 7.96 16.13 24.33
C ARG A 510 7.10 17.28 23.85
N PHE A 511 6.38 17.03 22.77
CA PHE A 511 5.48 17.99 22.13
C PHE A 511 4.06 17.43 22.10
N LYS A 512 3.11 18.30 22.44
CA LYS A 512 1.66 17.98 22.48
C LYS A 512 0.89 18.67 21.36
N SER A 513 1.57 19.48 20.56
CA SER A 513 1.04 20.00 19.32
C SER A 513 0.68 18.87 18.37
N VAL A 514 -0.36 19.13 17.56
CA VAL A 514 -0.71 18.27 16.44
C VAL A 514 0.22 18.57 15.28
N SER A 515 0.75 17.54 14.63
CA SER A 515 1.48 17.64 13.36
C SER A 515 1.30 16.36 12.54
N SER A 516 1.68 16.36 11.27
CA SER A 516 1.47 15.24 10.34
C SER A 516 2.70 14.87 9.51
N HIS A 517 2.64 13.79 8.72
CA HIS A 517 3.72 13.45 7.78
C HIS A 517 4.04 14.61 6.83
N LEU A 518 3.04 15.43 6.44
CA LEU A 518 3.25 16.62 5.61
C LEU A 518 4.19 17.65 6.24
N ASP A 519 4.40 17.61 7.55
CA ASP A 519 5.18 18.60 8.29
C ASP A 519 6.65 18.21 8.45
N ILE A 520 7.04 16.98 8.08
CA ILE A 520 8.41 16.47 8.23
C ILE A 520 9.36 17.05 7.18
N ALA A 521 9.02 16.93 5.89
CA ALA A 521 9.82 17.50 4.81
C ALA A 521 10.12 19.01 4.99
N PRO A 522 9.13 19.89 5.22
CA PRO A 522 9.39 21.31 5.45
C PRO A 522 10.30 21.56 6.67
N SER A 523 10.13 20.80 7.76
CA SER A 523 10.96 20.96 8.96
C SER A 523 12.41 20.57 8.76
N LEU A 524 12.65 19.41 8.14
CA LEU A 524 14.00 18.94 7.84
C LEU A 524 14.69 19.86 6.84
N TYR A 525 13.98 20.28 5.80
CA TYR A 525 14.50 21.22 4.80
C TYR A 525 14.90 22.56 5.43
N SER A 526 14.02 23.17 6.24
CA SER A 526 14.30 24.44 6.89
C SER A 526 15.45 24.33 7.91
N PHE A 527 15.46 23.26 8.72
CA PHE A 527 16.57 22.97 9.63
C PHE A 527 17.91 22.84 8.89
N LEU A 528 17.94 22.05 7.82
CA LEU A 528 19.17 21.83 7.06
C LEU A 528 19.66 23.12 6.40
N THR A 529 18.77 23.86 5.76
CA THR A 529 19.09 25.13 5.08
C THR A 529 19.67 26.16 6.05
N ASN A 530 19.07 26.32 7.22
CA ASN A 530 19.51 27.32 8.20
C ASN A 530 20.79 26.93 8.95
N ASN A 531 21.15 25.64 9.00
CA ASN A 531 22.26 25.16 9.83
C ASN A 531 23.45 24.56 9.07
N TYR A 532 23.30 24.18 7.79
CA TYR A 532 24.31 23.37 7.07
C TYR A 532 24.63 23.84 5.64
N MET A 533 24.39 25.11 5.30
CA MET A 533 24.70 25.70 3.98
C MET A 533 24.16 24.82 2.83
N LEU A 534 22.88 24.45 2.90
CA LEU A 534 22.18 23.97 1.71
C LEU A 534 21.86 25.18 0.84
N GLU A 535 21.98 25.02 -0.47
CA GLU A 535 21.53 26.00 -1.44
C GLU A 535 20.01 26.17 -1.28
N PRO A 536 19.53 27.34 -0.82
CA PRO A 536 18.12 27.55 -0.56
C PRO A 536 17.35 27.65 -1.89
N LEU A 537 16.26 26.92 -1.98
CA LEU A 537 15.23 27.16 -2.98
C LEU A 537 14.58 28.52 -2.71
N LYS A 538 14.25 29.28 -3.76
CA LYS A 538 13.50 30.54 -3.60
C LYS A 538 12.09 30.30 -3.06
N GLU A 539 11.42 29.30 -3.64
CA GLU A 539 10.05 28.94 -3.31
C GLU A 539 9.93 27.43 -3.12
N THR A 540 8.93 27.02 -2.36
CA THR A 540 8.59 25.62 -2.11
C THR A 540 7.08 25.44 -2.21
N ALA A 541 6.62 24.23 -2.51
CA ALA A 541 5.19 23.91 -2.66
C ALA A 541 4.69 22.94 -1.59
N TRP A 542 5.20 23.06 -0.36
CA TRP A 542 4.79 22.22 0.76
C TRP A 542 3.32 22.44 1.10
N VAL A 543 2.52 21.36 1.13
CA VAL A 543 1.15 21.40 1.67
C VAL A 543 1.19 21.68 3.17
N GLY A 544 2.11 21.02 3.88
CA GLY A 544 2.40 21.27 5.29
C GLY A 544 3.13 22.60 5.52
N ILE A 545 3.22 22.98 6.79
CA ILE A 545 3.87 24.24 7.21
C ILE A 545 5.07 24.03 8.15
N GLY A 546 5.39 22.78 8.49
CA GLY A 546 6.48 22.43 9.39
C GLY A 546 5.95 21.96 10.75
N LEU A 547 6.76 21.24 11.52
CA LEU A 547 6.37 20.64 12.79
C LEU A 547 6.11 21.75 13.81
N ASP A 548 5.09 21.56 14.63
CA ASP A 548 4.86 22.43 15.78
C ASP A 548 5.53 21.81 17.02
N THR A 549 6.41 22.58 17.68
CA THR A 549 7.22 22.13 18.83
C THR A 549 6.72 22.68 20.16
N THR A 550 5.43 23.03 20.27
CA THR A 550 4.86 23.41 21.56
C THR A 550 4.60 22.21 22.48
N LYS A 551 4.78 22.43 23.78
CA LYS A 551 4.51 21.43 24.83
C LYS A 551 3.05 21.38 25.26
N ARG A 552 2.21 22.28 24.73
CA ARG A 552 0.77 22.36 25.04
C ARG A 552 -0.03 21.84 23.86
N PHE A 553 -1.16 21.21 24.14
CA PHE A 553 -2.11 20.82 23.11
C PHE A 553 -2.57 22.05 22.33
N ARG A 554 -2.35 22.02 21.01
CA ARG A 554 -2.93 22.91 20.01
C ARG A 554 -2.78 22.25 18.64
N ASN A 555 -3.57 22.72 17.69
CA ASN A 555 -3.36 22.44 16.28
C ASN A 555 -3.35 23.77 15.51
N ILE A 556 -2.33 23.98 14.69
CA ILE A 556 -2.21 25.12 13.77
C ILE A 556 -2.33 24.70 12.30
N HIS A 557 -2.53 23.41 12.05
CA HIS A 557 -2.53 22.81 10.72
C HIS A 557 -3.95 22.54 10.23
N GLN A 558 -4.10 22.57 8.91
CA GLN A 558 -5.22 21.97 8.20
C GLN A 558 -4.73 20.67 7.57
N ILE A 559 -5.25 19.54 8.01
CA ILE A 559 -4.69 18.22 7.69
C ILE A 559 -5.75 17.39 6.95
N GLY A 560 -5.53 17.19 5.65
CA GLY A 560 -6.25 16.20 4.87
C GLY A 560 -5.82 14.78 5.25
N LEU A 561 -6.79 13.88 5.39
CA LEU A 561 -6.58 12.51 5.83
C LEU A 561 -7.31 11.55 4.87
N MET A 562 -6.54 10.72 4.18
CA MET A 562 -7.06 9.76 3.20
C MET A 562 -7.08 8.34 3.78
N ARG A 563 -8.27 7.79 4.04
CA ARG A 563 -8.45 6.51 4.73
C ARG A 563 -7.86 5.30 4.00
N TYR A 564 -7.87 5.37 2.66
CA TYR A 564 -7.53 4.34 1.68
C TYR A 564 -7.45 4.99 0.29
N LYS A 565 -7.00 4.28 -0.76
CA LYS A 565 -6.95 4.82 -2.13
C LYS A 565 -8.33 5.35 -2.56
N GLY A 566 -8.43 6.65 -2.88
CA GLY A 566 -9.71 7.29 -3.21
C GLY A 566 -10.49 7.87 -2.02
N GLY A 567 -10.05 7.63 -0.79
CA GLY A 567 -10.82 7.86 0.43
C GLY A 567 -10.46 9.13 1.19
N LEU A 568 -10.28 10.27 0.52
CA LEU A 568 -10.06 11.57 1.19
C LEU A 568 -11.38 12.04 1.83
N LYS A 569 -11.64 11.54 3.04
CA LYS A 569 -12.93 11.68 3.75
C LYS A 569 -12.83 12.37 5.10
N ASP A 570 -11.61 12.57 5.58
CA ASP A 570 -11.31 13.08 6.90
C ASP A 570 -10.46 14.35 6.80
N PHE A 571 -10.74 15.31 7.68
CA PHE A 571 -10.05 16.61 7.69
C PHE A 571 -9.96 17.16 9.11
N ILE A 572 -8.76 17.54 9.53
CA ILE A 572 -8.54 18.25 10.79
C ILE A 572 -8.41 19.74 10.51
N ASP A 573 -9.21 20.56 11.20
CA ASP A 573 -9.14 22.02 11.19
C ASP A 573 -9.26 22.54 12.62
N GLY A 574 -8.17 23.12 13.16
CA GLY A 574 -8.08 23.48 14.57
C GLY A 574 -8.28 22.26 15.49
N GLU A 575 -9.14 22.39 16.51
CA GLU A 575 -9.47 21.29 17.44
C GLU A 575 -10.60 20.37 16.92
N TYR A 576 -10.92 20.41 15.63
CA TYR A 576 -12.05 19.69 15.05
C TYR A 576 -11.60 18.68 14.01
N LEU A 577 -12.22 17.49 14.06
CA LEU A 577 -12.12 16.46 13.02
C LEU A 577 -13.46 16.37 12.31
N LEU A 578 -13.47 16.67 11.01
CA LEU A 578 -14.54 16.24 10.12
C LEU A 578 -14.21 14.82 9.66
N SER A 579 -15.14 13.88 9.84
CA SER A 579 -14.94 12.49 9.42
C SER A 579 -16.22 11.93 8.82
N ASP A 580 -16.20 11.62 7.51
CA ASP A 580 -17.36 11.09 6.77
C ASP A 580 -18.64 11.95 6.95
N GLY A 581 -18.44 13.27 6.94
CA GLY A 581 -19.52 14.26 7.04
C GLY A 581 -19.97 14.62 8.46
N ASP A 582 -19.53 13.87 9.47
CA ASP A 582 -19.79 14.11 10.89
C ASP A 582 -18.67 14.94 11.54
N LEU A 583 -19.02 15.81 12.50
CA LEU A 583 -18.07 16.66 13.23
C LEU A 583 -17.73 16.06 14.60
N TYR A 584 -16.45 16.08 14.93
CA TYR A 584 -15.89 15.66 16.21
C TYR A 584 -14.98 16.74 16.77
N LYS A 585 -14.93 16.87 18.09
CA LYS A 585 -13.94 17.67 18.79
C LYS A 585 -12.80 16.77 19.27
N ILE A 586 -11.55 17.19 19.03
CA ILE A 586 -10.33 16.56 19.52
C ILE A 586 -9.98 17.17 20.88
N ASP A 587 -9.78 16.33 21.89
CA ASP A 587 -9.39 16.79 23.22
C ASP A 587 -7.86 16.71 23.46
N LYS A 588 -7.43 17.10 24.67
CA LYS A 588 -6.01 17.15 25.05
C LYS A 588 -5.36 15.77 25.21
N ALA A 589 -6.16 14.70 25.31
CA ALA A 589 -5.70 13.33 25.31
C ALA A 589 -5.68 12.74 23.89
N PHE A 590 -6.00 13.56 22.88
CA PHE A 590 -6.11 13.17 21.48
C PHE A 590 -7.19 12.10 21.25
N ASP A 591 -8.27 12.20 22.02
CA ASP A 591 -9.51 11.46 21.81
C ASP A 591 -10.52 12.34 21.06
N THR A 592 -11.45 11.71 20.33
CA THR A 592 -12.49 12.40 19.57
C THR A 592 -13.89 12.16 20.13
N HIS A 593 -14.66 13.24 20.27
CA HIS A 593 -16.05 13.21 20.73
C HIS A 593 -16.97 13.86 19.70
N LYS A 594 -18.03 13.16 19.29
CA LYS A 594 -18.98 13.69 18.30
C LYS A 594 -19.69 14.92 18.86
N ILE A 595 -19.78 15.98 18.06
CA ILE A 595 -20.48 17.22 18.41
C ILE A 595 -21.48 17.62 17.32
N ASN A 596 -22.55 18.31 17.73
CA ASN A 596 -23.58 18.81 16.83
C ASN A 596 -23.57 20.35 16.83
N ASP A 597 -22.55 20.94 16.21
CA ASP A 597 -22.47 22.39 15.99
C ASP A 597 -22.58 22.68 14.49
N GLY A 598 -23.73 23.18 14.06
CA GLY A 598 -24.01 23.43 12.65
C GLY A 598 -23.12 24.52 12.05
N LYS A 599 -22.69 25.51 12.85
CA LYS A 599 -21.86 26.61 12.36
C LYS A 599 -20.44 26.11 12.10
N ILE A 600 -19.84 25.44 13.09
CA ILE A 600 -18.50 24.87 12.96
C ILE A 600 -18.48 23.80 11.86
N LEU A 601 -19.52 22.97 11.78
CA LEU A 601 -19.63 21.96 10.72
C LEU A 601 -19.59 22.60 9.33
N THR A 602 -20.30 23.71 9.12
CA THR A 602 -20.28 24.43 7.84
C THR A 602 -18.92 25.05 7.55
N GLU A 603 -18.27 25.66 8.55
CA GLU A 603 -16.93 26.25 8.40
C GLU A 603 -15.88 25.19 8.03
N VAL A 604 -15.79 24.10 8.80
CA VAL A 604 -14.83 23.01 8.55
C VAL A 604 -15.11 22.30 7.22
N LYS A 605 -16.39 22.09 6.86
CA LYS A 605 -16.75 21.54 5.55
C LYS A 605 -16.28 22.45 4.41
N LYS A 606 -16.43 23.76 4.56
CA LYS A 606 -15.97 24.72 3.56
C LYS A 606 -14.45 24.65 3.38
N SER A 607 -13.68 24.66 4.49
CA SER A 607 -12.23 24.48 4.46
C SER A 607 -11.83 23.17 3.76
N PHE A 608 -12.58 22.09 4.01
CA PHE A 608 -12.29 20.80 3.40
C PHE A 608 -12.61 20.75 1.90
N GLU A 609 -13.72 21.36 1.46
CA GLU A 609 -14.01 21.49 0.02
C GLU A 609 -12.95 22.33 -0.71
N GLU A 610 -12.47 23.41 -0.09
CA GLU A 610 -11.35 24.22 -0.60
C GLU A 610 -10.07 23.38 -0.72
N PHE A 611 -9.73 22.62 0.32
CA PHE A 611 -8.58 21.70 0.30
C PHE A 611 -8.70 20.67 -0.82
N LYS A 612 -9.86 20.01 -0.97
CA LYS A 612 -10.11 19.02 -2.02
C LYS A 612 -10.02 19.62 -3.42
N ALA A 613 -10.57 20.82 -3.62
CA ALA A 613 -10.52 21.51 -4.90
C ALA A 613 -9.08 21.85 -5.31
N ILE A 614 -8.27 22.37 -4.37
CA ILE A 614 -6.85 22.65 -4.61
C ILE A 614 -6.09 21.35 -4.90
N ASN A 615 -6.26 20.32 -4.04
CA ASN A 615 -5.66 19.00 -4.21
C ASN A 615 -5.90 18.42 -5.60
N LYS A 616 -7.14 18.49 -6.09
CA LYS A 616 -7.54 18.03 -7.41
C LYS A 616 -6.93 18.88 -8.52
N TYR A 617 -7.04 20.20 -8.41
CA TYR A 617 -6.50 21.13 -9.42
C TYR A 617 -5.01 20.92 -9.65
N VAL A 618 -4.20 20.93 -8.58
CA VAL A 618 -2.74 20.88 -8.73
C VAL A 618 -2.25 19.53 -9.26
N THR A 619 -2.95 18.45 -8.96
CA THR A 619 -2.57 17.10 -9.39
C THR A 619 -3.01 16.83 -10.82
N GLN A 620 -4.22 17.26 -11.22
CA GLN A 620 -4.72 17.06 -12.58
C GLN A 620 -4.10 18.01 -13.61
N GLN A 621 -3.81 19.26 -13.22
CA GLN A 621 -3.28 20.29 -14.12
C GLN A 621 -1.75 20.40 -14.09
N ASP A 622 -1.07 19.55 -13.34
CA ASP A 622 0.40 19.57 -13.21
C ASP A 622 0.92 20.89 -12.61
N LYS A 623 0.23 21.37 -11.57
CA LYS A 623 0.42 22.69 -10.94
C LYS A 623 0.84 22.64 -9.48
N ILE A 624 1.57 21.60 -9.09
CA ILE A 624 2.18 21.52 -7.75
C ILE A 624 3.40 22.43 -7.69
N TYR A 625 4.36 22.24 -8.59
CA TYR A 625 5.59 23.04 -8.64
C TYR A 625 5.97 23.35 -10.10
N PRO A 626 6.40 24.58 -10.44
CA PRO A 626 6.76 24.96 -11.81
C PRO A 626 7.92 24.13 -12.34
N ASP A 627 7.94 23.88 -13.66
CA ASP A 627 8.78 22.88 -14.33
C ASP A 627 10.16 22.68 -13.70
N VAL A 628 10.34 21.49 -13.13
CA VAL A 628 11.57 21.08 -12.47
C VAL A 628 12.56 20.56 -13.52
N ILE A 629 13.59 21.37 -13.84
CA ILE A 629 14.76 20.93 -14.61
C ILE A 629 15.79 20.32 -13.64
N TYR A 630 15.46 19.18 -13.05
CA TYR A 630 16.50 18.23 -12.60
C TYR A 630 16.69 17.22 -13.71
N GLU A 631 17.93 16.76 -13.94
CA GLU A 631 18.25 15.73 -14.94
C GLU A 631 17.36 14.49 -14.69
N LYS A 632 16.25 14.37 -15.45
CA LYS A 632 15.33 13.24 -15.33
C LYS A 632 16.07 11.98 -15.77
N LYS A 633 16.42 11.11 -14.82
CA LYS A 633 17.18 9.87 -15.08
C LYS A 633 16.46 8.94 -16.08
N GLN A 634 15.14 9.04 -16.19
CA GLN A 634 14.32 8.36 -17.20
C GLN A 634 13.03 9.13 -17.49
N SER A 635 12.79 9.50 -18.75
CA SER A 635 11.49 9.99 -19.20
C SER A 635 10.57 8.80 -19.50
N LYS A 636 9.37 8.75 -18.90
CA LYS A 636 8.32 7.82 -19.34
C LYS A 636 8.08 8.01 -20.84
N ILE A 637 7.86 6.91 -21.56
CA ILE A 637 7.55 6.94 -22.99
C ILE A 637 6.17 7.57 -23.16
N GLN A 638 6.06 8.55 -24.04
CA GLN A 638 4.76 9.14 -24.38
C GLN A 638 4.15 8.36 -25.55
N PHE A 639 2.92 7.89 -25.36
CA PHE A 639 2.16 7.19 -26.38
C PHE A 639 1.24 8.17 -27.11
N THR A 640 1.20 8.05 -28.43
CA THR A 640 0.21 8.71 -29.30
C THR A 640 -1.21 8.25 -28.97
N GLU A 641 -2.24 9.02 -29.35
CA GLU A 641 -3.63 8.64 -29.10
C GLU A 641 -4.01 7.28 -29.73
N GLU A 642 -3.45 6.97 -30.90
CA GLU A 642 -3.63 5.70 -31.61
C GLU A 642 -3.01 4.53 -30.85
N GLU A 643 -1.76 4.68 -30.39
CA GLU A 643 -1.08 3.70 -29.55
C GLU A 643 -1.82 3.47 -28.25
N GLN A 644 -2.30 4.54 -27.59
CA GLN A 644 -3.08 4.42 -26.36
C GLN A 644 -4.38 3.64 -26.58
N LYS A 645 -5.05 3.85 -27.72
CA LYS A 645 -6.25 3.10 -28.08
C LYS A 645 -5.93 1.61 -28.26
N SER A 646 -4.88 1.29 -29.02
CA SER A 646 -4.44 -0.09 -29.24
C SER A 646 -4.04 -0.78 -27.93
N ILE A 647 -3.28 -0.08 -27.08
CA ILE A 647 -2.91 -0.57 -25.74
C ILE A 647 -4.18 -0.90 -24.96
N ARG A 648 -5.14 0.04 -24.84
CA ARG A 648 -6.37 -0.19 -24.08
C ARG A 648 -7.13 -1.43 -24.56
N GLU A 649 -7.33 -1.58 -25.86
CA GLU A 649 -8.04 -2.73 -26.45
C GLU A 649 -7.36 -4.08 -26.10
N ILE A 650 -6.03 -4.10 -26.04
CA ILE A 650 -5.26 -5.31 -25.72
C ILE A 650 -5.23 -5.56 -24.21
N THR A 651 -5.02 -4.53 -23.39
CA THR A 651 -4.67 -4.66 -21.97
C THR A 651 -5.86 -4.67 -21.03
N GLU A 652 -7.06 -4.30 -21.50
CA GLU A 652 -8.25 -4.24 -20.66
C GLU A 652 -8.53 -5.60 -19.97
N GLY A 653 -8.69 -5.53 -18.64
CA GLY A 653 -8.98 -6.67 -17.78
C GLY A 653 -7.84 -7.68 -17.60
N LYS A 654 -6.59 -7.34 -17.95
CA LYS A 654 -5.43 -8.26 -17.89
C LYS A 654 -4.39 -7.82 -16.87
N THR A 655 -3.67 -8.79 -16.30
CA THR A 655 -2.46 -8.53 -15.52
C THR A 655 -1.29 -8.14 -16.43
N PHE A 656 -0.26 -7.52 -15.86
CA PHE A 656 0.95 -7.20 -16.63
C PHE A 656 1.66 -8.46 -17.15
N ASP A 657 1.58 -9.58 -16.42
CA ASP A 657 2.14 -10.86 -16.86
C ASP A 657 1.38 -11.41 -18.08
N GLU A 658 0.05 -11.31 -18.09
CA GLU A 658 -0.74 -11.68 -19.27
C GLU A 658 -0.42 -10.78 -20.47
N VAL A 659 -0.25 -9.47 -20.25
CA VAL A 659 0.17 -8.54 -21.31
C VAL A 659 1.59 -8.86 -21.80
N PHE A 660 2.49 -9.26 -20.90
CA PHE A 660 3.84 -9.71 -21.25
C PHE A 660 3.79 -10.96 -22.13
N LEU A 661 2.93 -11.93 -21.83
CA LEU A 661 2.75 -13.13 -22.66
C LEU A 661 2.24 -12.77 -24.07
N ILE A 662 1.34 -11.79 -24.19
CA ILE A 662 0.89 -11.27 -25.49
C ILE A 662 2.05 -10.59 -26.24
N ALA A 663 2.81 -9.73 -25.56
CA ALA A 663 3.98 -9.07 -26.13
C ALA A 663 5.01 -10.10 -26.63
N ARG A 664 5.22 -11.17 -25.86
CA ARG A 664 6.09 -12.29 -26.21
C ARG A 664 5.58 -13.01 -27.45
N SER A 665 4.30 -13.37 -27.53
CA SER A 665 3.74 -14.01 -28.74
C SER A 665 3.97 -13.14 -29.97
N LYS A 666 3.60 -11.85 -29.90
CA LYS A 666 3.82 -10.89 -31.00
C LYS A 666 5.27 -10.84 -31.46
N ALA A 667 6.22 -10.85 -30.53
CA ALA A 667 7.64 -10.84 -30.86
C ALA A 667 8.07 -12.07 -31.69
N PHE A 668 7.57 -13.27 -31.34
CA PHE A 668 7.86 -14.52 -32.04
C PHE A 668 7.06 -14.68 -33.35
N ASP A 669 5.87 -14.07 -33.44
CA ASP A 669 5.04 -14.04 -34.65
C ASP A 669 5.52 -13.01 -35.69
N GLY A 670 6.57 -12.24 -35.37
CA GLY A 670 7.18 -11.24 -36.25
C GLY A 670 6.66 -9.81 -36.07
N ASP A 671 5.62 -9.58 -35.26
CA ASP A 671 5.12 -8.26 -34.88
C ASP A 671 6.00 -7.63 -33.77
N ARG A 672 7.24 -7.29 -34.12
CA ARG A 672 8.22 -6.70 -33.18
C ARG A 672 7.80 -5.31 -32.72
N ALA A 673 7.14 -4.53 -33.57
CA ALA A 673 6.67 -3.18 -33.23
C ALA A 673 5.55 -3.25 -32.17
N GLY A 674 4.53 -4.10 -32.39
CA GLY A 674 3.48 -4.33 -31.40
C GLY A 674 4.00 -4.93 -30.10
N ALA A 675 4.98 -5.83 -30.17
CA ALA A 675 5.65 -6.35 -28.97
C ALA A 675 6.34 -5.25 -28.16
N ARG A 676 7.11 -4.37 -28.82
CA ARG A 676 7.80 -3.25 -28.15
C ARG A 676 6.82 -2.24 -27.58
N LEU A 677 5.71 -1.94 -28.26
CA LEU A 677 4.66 -1.07 -27.76
C LEU A 677 4.10 -1.59 -26.42
N LEU A 678 3.79 -2.90 -26.35
CA LEU A 678 3.32 -3.52 -25.11
C LEU A 678 4.41 -3.57 -24.04
N CYS A 679 5.67 -3.80 -24.42
CA CYS A 679 6.79 -3.73 -23.47
C CYS A 679 6.94 -2.33 -22.88
N ASP A 680 6.76 -1.28 -23.69
CA ASP A 680 6.83 0.11 -23.26
C ASP A 680 5.69 0.47 -22.32
N PHE A 681 4.48 -0.03 -22.62
CA PHE A 681 3.34 0.10 -21.72
C PHE A 681 3.63 -0.56 -20.36
N ILE A 682 4.11 -1.81 -20.36
CA ILE A 682 4.45 -2.51 -19.11
C ILE A 682 5.55 -1.75 -18.38
N LEU A 683 6.66 -1.37 -19.01
CA LEU A 683 7.79 -0.71 -18.34
C LEU A 683 7.49 0.71 -17.83
N ASN A 684 6.56 1.44 -18.46
CA ASN A 684 6.09 2.72 -17.94
C ASN A 684 5.32 2.58 -16.62
N ASN A 685 4.67 1.44 -16.39
CA ASN A 685 3.87 1.15 -15.21
C ASN A 685 4.62 0.31 -14.17
N MET A 686 5.43 -0.66 -14.63
CA MET A 686 6.28 -1.55 -13.84
C MET A 686 7.74 -1.46 -14.32
N PRO A 687 8.47 -0.40 -13.93
CA PRO A 687 9.89 -0.26 -14.27
C PRO A 687 10.74 -1.45 -13.80
N ASN A 688 10.33 -2.21 -12.79
CA ASN A 688 11.10 -3.38 -12.34
C ASN A 688 10.77 -4.69 -13.07
N HIS A 689 9.92 -4.71 -14.09
CA HIS A 689 9.63 -5.96 -14.81
C HIS A 689 10.84 -6.44 -15.65
N ALA A 690 11.57 -7.46 -15.15
CA ALA A 690 12.80 -7.94 -15.77
C ALA A 690 12.55 -8.56 -17.15
N ASP A 691 11.59 -9.49 -17.25
CA ASP A 691 11.36 -10.26 -18.47
C ASP A 691 10.90 -9.39 -19.63
N THR A 692 10.04 -8.42 -19.36
CA THR A 692 9.62 -7.41 -20.33
C THR A 692 10.82 -6.59 -20.84
N ARG A 693 11.72 -6.18 -19.95
CA ARG A 693 12.94 -5.45 -20.34
C ARG A 693 13.86 -6.31 -21.19
N ILE A 694 14.04 -7.58 -20.81
CA ILE A 694 14.81 -8.56 -21.59
C ILE A 694 14.17 -8.78 -22.96
N LEU A 695 12.85 -8.96 -23.04
CA LEU A 695 12.12 -9.14 -24.29
C LEU A 695 12.27 -7.93 -25.21
N LYS A 696 12.08 -6.71 -24.68
CA LYS A 696 12.31 -5.47 -25.44
C LYS A 696 13.75 -5.42 -25.98
N ALA A 697 14.74 -5.71 -25.15
CA ALA A 697 16.15 -5.73 -25.57
C ALA A 697 16.45 -6.81 -26.61
N ARG A 698 15.86 -8.01 -26.49
CA ARG A 698 16.00 -9.09 -27.47
C ARG A 698 15.42 -8.69 -28.82
N THR A 699 14.20 -8.13 -28.83
CA THR A 699 13.61 -7.66 -30.09
C THR A 699 14.48 -6.59 -30.74
N LEU A 700 15.03 -5.63 -29.99
CA LEU A 700 15.97 -4.61 -30.52
C LEU A 700 17.23 -5.25 -31.08
N SER A 701 17.78 -6.25 -30.37
CA SER A 701 18.95 -7.00 -30.85
C SER A 701 18.67 -7.74 -32.16
N TRP A 702 17.47 -8.28 -32.36
CA TRP A 702 17.07 -8.93 -33.61
C TRP A 702 16.92 -7.96 -34.78
N ASP A 703 16.75 -6.66 -34.53
CA ASP A 703 16.75 -5.60 -35.55
C ASP A 703 18.15 -4.96 -35.73
N GLY A 704 19.17 -5.40 -34.98
CA GLY A 704 20.51 -4.84 -35.03
C GLY A 704 20.73 -3.59 -34.16
N GLU A 705 19.75 -3.20 -33.33
CA GLU A 705 19.79 -2.03 -32.44
C GLU A 705 20.55 -2.35 -31.13
N TYR A 706 21.79 -2.81 -31.26
CA TYR A 706 22.57 -3.37 -30.13
C TYR A 706 22.87 -2.38 -29.02
N LYS A 707 23.04 -1.09 -29.33
CA LYS A 707 23.39 -0.07 -28.33
C LYS A 707 22.23 0.18 -27.35
N GLU A 708 21.02 0.32 -27.88
CA GLU A 708 19.82 0.51 -27.04
C GLU A 708 19.45 -0.77 -26.30
N ALA A 709 19.62 -1.94 -26.94
CA ALA A 709 19.44 -3.22 -26.28
C ALA A 709 20.44 -3.44 -25.13
N GLU A 710 21.72 -3.06 -25.29
CA GLU A 710 22.75 -3.13 -24.25
C GLU A 710 22.37 -2.26 -23.06
N LYS A 711 21.92 -1.02 -23.30
CA LYS A 711 21.47 -0.11 -22.24
C LYS A 711 20.32 -0.71 -21.42
N LEU A 712 19.36 -1.34 -22.08
CA LEU A 712 18.25 -2.03 -21.40
C LEU A 712 18.75 -3.22 -20.58
N LEU A 713 19.64 -4.06 -21.12
CA LEU A 713 20.12 -5.25 -20.41
C LEU A 713 21.03 -4.92 -19.24
N LEU A 714 21.91 -3.92 -19.36
CA LEU A 714 22.70 -3.42 -18.24
C LEU A 714 21.81 -2.86 -17.12
N ASN A 715 20.74 -2.14 -17.48
CA ASN A 715 19.75 -1.69 -16.50
C ASN A 715 18.96 -2.86 -15.88
N ALA A 716 18.74 -3.95 -16.62
CA ALA A 716 18.12 -5.16 -16.08
C ALA A 716 19.03 -5.82 -15.03
N VAL A 717 20.33 -5.94 -15.31
CA VAL A 717 21.34 -6.46 -14.35
C VAL A 717 21.42 -5.59 -13.10
N GLU A 718 21.44 -4.26 -13.24
CA GLU A 718 21.47 -3.33 -12.10
C GLU A 718 20.25 -3.48 -11.18
N ARG A 719 19.07 -3.74 -11.76
CA ARG A 719 17.81 -3.92 -11.03
C ARG A 719 17.67 -5.31 -10.44
N HIS A 720 18.16 -6.33 -11.14
CA HIS A 720 18.01 -7.75 -10.84
C HIS A 720 19.37 -8.46 -10.87
N PRO A 721 20.31 -8.12 -9.97
CA PRO A 721 21.68 -8.62 -10.03
C PRO A 721 21.79 -10.13 -9.82
N PHE A 722 20.76 -10.77 -9.27
CA PHE A 722 20.70 -12.21 -9.02
C PHE A 722 19.89 -12.99 -10.07
N TYR A 723 19.32 -12.31 -11.07
CA TYR A 723 18.49 -12.95 -12.10
C TYR A 723 19.34 -13.34 -13.31
N ASP A 724 19.53 -14.63 -13.50
CA ASP A 724 20.43 -15.24 -14.49
C ASP A 724 20.07 -14.89 -15.94
N ASP A 725 18.79 -14.88 -16.30
CA ASP A 725 18.34 -14.58 -17.66
C ASP A 725 18.81 -13.21 -18.18
N THR A 726 19.02 -12.23 -17.29
CA THR A 726 19.56 -10.92 -17.67
C THR A 726 20.99 -11.03 -18.20
N TYR A 727 21.84 -11.82 -17.53
CA TYR A 727 23.22 -12.08 -17.95
C TYR A 727 23.26 -12.92 -19.22
N VAL A 728 22.43 -13.96 -19.31
CA VAL A 728 22.31 -14.81 -20.51
C VAL A 728 21.96 -13.95 -21.73
N ALA A 729 20.96 -13.07 -21.61
CA ALA A 729 20.56 -12.19 -22.70
C ALA A 729 21.65 -11.15 -23.07
N LEU A 730 22.39 -10.62 -22.10
CA LEU A 730 23.51 -9.70 -22.35
C LEU A 730 24.69 -10.40 -23.05
N LEU A 731 24.98 -11.66 -22.68
CA LEU A 731 25.98 -12.49 -23.35
C LEU A 731 25.57 -12.81 -24.80
N ASP A 732 24.30 -13.09 -25.06
CA ASP A 732 23.77 -13.25 -26.42
C ASP A 732 23.92 -11.98 -27.26
N LEU A 733 23.59 -10.82 -26.68
CA LEU A 733 23.78 -9.53 -27.34
C LEU A 733 25.25 -9.30 -27.73
N TYR A 734 26.20 -9.58 -26.83
CA TYR A 734 27.62 -9.41 -27.12
C TYR A 734 28.13 -10.41 -28.14
N TRP A 735 27.58 -11.62 -28.15
CA TRP A 735 27.87 -12.58 -29.21
C TRP A 735 27.38 -12.11 -30.58
N TRP A 736 26.16 -11.56 -30.68
CA TRP A 736 25.61 -11.06 -31.94
C TRP A 736 26.30 -9.77 -32.42
N SER A 737 26.75 -8.93 -31.49
CA SER A 737 27.41 -7.65 -31.81
C SER A 737 28.95 -7.74 -31.93
N GLY A 738 29.55 -8.91 -31.71
CA GLY A 738 31.01 -9.10 -31.80
C GLY A 738 31.81 -8.39 -30.69
N GLN A 739 31.25 -8.34 -29.48
CA GLN A 739 31.81 -7.67 -28.31
C GLN A 739 32.29 -8.65 -27.24
N GLU A 740 33.05 -9.69 -27.62
CA GLU A 740 33.40 -10.82 -26.74
C GLU A 740 34.19 -10.41 -25.48
N SER A 741 34.96 -9.33 -25.55
CA SER A 741 35.68 -8.82 -24.37
C SER A 741 34.72 -8.38 -23.25
N LYS A 742 33.56 -7.81 -23.61
CA LYS A 742 32.52 -7.45 -22.63
C LYS A 742 31.84 -8.69 -22.05
N SER A 743 31.70 -9.77 -22.82
CA SER A 743 31.15 -11.04 -22.33
C SER A 743 31.94 -11.60 -21.14
N ILE A 744 33.28 -11.46 -21.14
CA ILE A 744 34.13 -11.89 -20.02
C ILE A 744 33.80 -11.09 -18.75
N ALA A 745 33.64 -9.76 -18.88
CA ALA A 745 33.34 -8.90 -17.74
C ALA A 745 31.97 -9.23 -17.13
N VAL A 746 30.95 -9.41 -17.97
CA VAL A 746 29.59 -9.76 -17.55
C VAL A 746 29.51 -11.13 -16.90
N ALA A 747 30.19 -12.14 -17.43
CA ALA A 747 30.22 -13.46 -16.80
C ALA A 747 30.91 -13.42 -15.42
N LYS A 748 31.98 -12.64 -15.26
CA LYS A 748 32.62 -12.42 -13.96
C LYS A 748 31.70 -11.72 -12.97
N GLU A 749 30.95 -10.72 -13.42
CA GLU A 749 29.94 -10.04 -12.59
C GLU A 749 28.84 -11.01 -12.14
N ALA A 750 28.34 -11.86 -13.04
CA ALA A 750 27.38 -12.91 -12.71
C ALA A 750 27.90 -13.84 -11.60
N TYR A 751 29.15 -14.30 -11.72
CA TYR A 751 29.78 -15.14 -10.71
C TYR A 751 30.01 -14.40 -9.38
N ALA A 752 30.35 -13.11 -9.41
CA ALA A 752 30.49 -12.29 -8.22
C ALA A 752 29.14 -12.07 -7.50
N ASN A 753 28.04 -12.07 -8.25
CA ASN A 753 26.68 -12.07 -7.74
C ASN A 753 26.15 -13.48 -7.44
N GLU A 754 27.01 -14.50 -7.39
CA GLU A 754 26.67 -15.88 -7.06
C GLU A 754 25.61 -16.52 -7.99
N VAL A 755 25.50 -16.04 -9.23
CA VAL A 755 24.57 -16.58 -10.23
C VAL A 755 25.07 -17.92 -10.75
N LYS A 756 24.25 -18.97 -10.56
CA LYS A 756 24.58 -20.36 -10.93
C LYS A 756 23.75 -20.82 -12.13
N ASN A 757 24.22 -20.49 -13.33
CA ASN A 757 23.60 -20.95 -14.58
C ASN A 757 24.67 -21.47 -15.56
N PRO A 758 24.59 -22.73 -16.04
CA PRO A 758 25.58 -23.32 -16.93
C PRO A 758 25.68 -22.62 -18.31
N ASP A 759 24.60 -21.97 -18.77
CA ASP A 759 24.60 -21.24 -20.05
C ASP A 759 25.54 -20.03 -20.02
N ILE A 760 25.69 -19.38 -18.86
CA ILE A 760 26.65 -18.29 -18.67
C ILE A 760 28.07 -18.80 -18.91
N SER A 761 28.42 -19.94 -18.31
CA SER A 761 29.72 -20.59 -18.49
C SER A 761 29.94 -21.06 -19.93
N PHE A 762 28.93 -21.66 -20.56
CA PHE A 762 29.02 -22.11 -21.94
C PHE A 762 29.24 -20.94 -22.91
N LYS A 763 28.47 -19.84 -22.76
CA LYS A 763 28.65 -18.61 -23.55
C LYS A 763 30.00 -17.95 -23.29
N LEU A 764 30.51 -17.99 -22.05
CA LEU A 764 31.86 -17.52 -21.73
C LEU A 764 32.94 -18.34 -22.44
N ALA A 765 32.81 -19.68 -22.50
CA ALA A 765 33.73 -20.54 -23.25
C ALA A 765 33.73 -20.18 -24.75
N LYS A 766 32.57 -19.95 -25.34
CA LYS A 766 32.43 -19.48 -26.73
C LYS A 766 33.08 -18.11 -26.95
N ALA A 767 32.96 -17.18 -26.00
CA ALA A 767 33.64 -15.88 -26.08
C ALA A 767 35.17 -16.04 -26.06
N HIS A 768 35.70 -16.90 -25.17
CA HIS A 768 37.13 -17.22 -25.14
C HIS A 768 37.61 -17.87 -26.44
N GLN A 769 36.82 -18.77 -27.04
CA GLN A 769 37.12 -19.37 -28.35
C GLN A 769 37.31 -18.30 -29.43
N ARG A 770 36.35 -17.36 -29.56
CA ARG A 770 36.43 -16.27 -30.54
C ARG A 770 37.61 -15.33 -30.31
N LEU A 771 37.98 -15.10 -29.05
CA LEU A 771 39.17 -14.34 -28.66
C LEU A 771 40.49 -15.13 -28.82
N LYS A 772 40.45 -16.35 -29.37
CA LYS A 772 41.60 -17.25 -29.53
C LYS A 772 42.27 -17.64 -28.20
N GLN A 773 41.51 -17.64 -27.10
CA GLN A 773 41.93 -18.02 -25.76
C GLN A 773 41.56 -19.48 -25.47
N LYS A 774 42.10 -20.40 -26.28
CA LYS A 774 41.75 -21.84 -26.31
C LYS A 774 41.90 -22.52 -24.94
N ASN A 775 42.96 -22.24 -24.19
CA ASN A 775 43.19 -22.86 -22.87
C ASN A 775 42.12 -22.46 -21.85
N GLN A 776 41.68 -21.20 -21.86
CA GLN A 776 40.62 -20.72 -20.98
C GLN A 776 39.27 -21.35 -21.35
N ALA A 777 38.97 -21.43 -22.65
CA ALA A 777 37.76 -22.07 -23.15
C ALA A 777 37.70 -23.55 -22.75
N LEU A 778 38.77 -24.32 -22.98
CA LEU A 778 38.86 -25.74 -22.60
C LEU A 778 38.69 -25.93 -21.09
N LYS A 779 39.34 -25.12 -20.25
CA LYS A 779 39.18 -25.20 -18.79
C LYS A 779 37.73 -25.07 -18.34
N ILE A 780 36.97 -24.17 -18.98
CA ILE A 780 35.55 -23.97 -18.67
C ILE A 780 34.73 -25.17 -19.17
N MET A 781 35.02 -25.67 -20.37
CA MET A 781 34.32 -26.83 -20.94
C MET A 781 34.56 -28.11 -20.14
N ASP A 782 35.79 -28.38 -19.70
CA ASP A 782 36.13 -29.52 -18.84
C ASP A 782 35.30 -29.48 -17.55
N SER A 783 35.16 -28.28 -16.95
CA SER A 783 34.34 -28.09 -15.75
C SER A 783 32.85 -28.31 -16.02
N LEU A 784 32.33 -27.87 -17.17
CA LEU A 784 30.93 -28.08 -17.55
C LEU A 784 30.64 -29.56 -17.83
N LEU A 785 31.52 -30.26 -18.56
CA LEU A 785 31.38 -31.68 -18.90
C LEU A 785 31.56 -32.60 -17.69
N THR A 786 32.24 -32.15 -16.63
CA THR A 786 32.27 -32.87 -15.35
C THR A 786 30.87 -32.95 -14.71
N ILE A 787 30.05 -31.91 -14.89
CA ILE A 787 28.69 -31.82 -14.33
C ILE A 787 27.64 -32.33 -15.32
N TYR A 788 27.83 -32.06 -16.61
CA TYR A 788 26.90 -32.36 -17.70
C TYR A 788 27.59 -33.15 -18.84
N PRO A 789 28.05 -34.38 -18.59
CA PRO A 789 28.88 -35.15 -19.54
C PRO A 789 28.17 -35.49 -20.84
N ASP A 790 26.84 -35.64 -20.81
CA ASP A 790 26.02 -36.06 -21.96
C ASP A 790 25.46 -34.88 -22.78
N ASN A 791 25.81 -33.63 -22.45
CA ASN A 791 25.33 -32.47 -23.19
C ASN A 791 26.03 -32.38 -24.56
N LYS A 792 25.26 -32.61 -25.64
CA LYS A 792 25.77 -32.66 -27.02
C LYS A 792 26.49 -31.38 -27.44
N GLU A 793 25.92 -30.21 -27.14
CA GLU A 793 26.52 -28.92 -27.53
C GLU A 793 27.87 -28.70 -26.82
N TYR A 794 27.98 -29.16 -25.57
CA TYR A 794 29.20 -29.01 -24.79
C TYR A 794 30.32 -29.92 -25.32
N VAL A 795 29.99 -31.17 -25.65
CA VAL A 795 30.94 -32.12 -26.26
C VAL A 795 31.40 -31.64 -27.63
N GLU A 796 30.49 -31.13 -28.45
CA GLU A 796 30.82 -30.61 -29.78
C GLU A 796 31.77 -29.42 -29.71
N LEU A 797 31.51 -28.45 -28.82
CA LEU A 797 32.39 -27.30 -28.63
C LEU A 797 33.76 -27.71 -28.06
N GLU A 798 33.80 -28.62 -27.10
CA GLU A 798 35.06 -29.12 -26.53
C GLU A 798 35.91 -29.83 -27.59
N LYS A 799 35.29 -30.67 -28.43
CA LYS A 799 35.98 -31.32 -29.55
C LYS A 799 36.53 -30.30 -30.55
N ALA A 800 35.72 -29.31 -30.95
CA ALA A 800 36.14 -28.23 -31.84
C ALA A 800 37.24 -27.35 -31.23
N LEU A 801 37.34 -27.28 -29.89
CA LEU A 801 38.42 -26.60 -29.19
C LEU A 801 39.68 -27.45 -29.07
N LYS A 802 39.60 -28.79 -29.13
CA LYS A 802 40.78 -29.69 -29.05
C LYS A 802 41.45 -29.84 -30.42
N GLU A 803 40.65 -29.94 -31.48
CA GLU A 803 41.07 -29.73 -32.87
C GLU A 803 41.74 -28.35 -33.05
#